data_AF-A0A0U3EVL5-F1
#
_entry.id   AF-A0A0U3EVL5-F1
#
_cell.length_a   1.000
_cell.length_b   1.000
_cell.length_c   1.000
_cell.angle_alpha   90.00
_cell.angle_beta   90.00
_cell.angle_gamma   90.00
#
_symmetry.space_group_name_H-M   'P 1'
#
loop_
_entity.id
_entity.type
_entity.pdbx_description
1 polymer ?
#
loop_
_entity_poly.entity_id
_entity_poly.type
_entity_poly.pdbx_seq_one_letter_code
_entity_poly.pdbx_strand_id
1 'polypeptide(L)'
;MNKNFKRCALASCVLALLGSAQAAGPLLLNNNPANLKPLRWDTSQGPIKVYTDIGAFSLKNDGTVFLSEAQANNITAFSLKQWSSVSTSTWRAETDPAKFIPFSKVPSIGQDVKDGATASLVYGHYNEGGFYVIYDVDGRVLEEFFGAPRDQVLGIAMPEIAEDRDGDGFPETIVKATAVMNGWMVDHEAPPAGQRSQPPADVNGTRYAGIFTHEFGHAINLSHSQTNGQLAYFSEPGFGRDLYPGVPGCVAPVHHWLRGPVASHIDPKHIETMFPFIDSHNLAKGRSAGYEMSTVDRADDIAGISNLYPTADYLSKTGSIAGTLVLKDGQTGYSGINIIARNVKDPLGDAISVMSGDQTQGQIGPDGRFRINNLKPGESYQIYTEEINRGGYPTQPTMLMSQAEYWNEGESNDVLADKPCVATAIKAEAGVTKTAKLIFNGSTDGVQYSFLTAGYLTSLSDDGLRAGGMVGYDTPFVWDVKTGPRLLPQELDLLSSAMSNITGDGRFMMVEANFDGQIQVDPDGQPFTLKQMALWDYDTNALKPLGALSNRCDSWGGHISSYGWGMNRKGTAAVGFSTYENADGSCGDFDPQLGTLSVAPYLWTAKKGGRPLRLDGLNMEWMPWIRAAGVSGDGGVVVGQGNGTNAYAWVKEGAPIDLTPLTGAYAADLVSNDGLRVPLATEKGVLIWNPTLGTEPSAFRSISSPKYCIDFPFSSWDGIDHCKVEGPAWVEANFGVPEQQLNGINDDGRVIIARVGSFFTSIAGFMWVEDIGWLGLNEFFRKQGVVEAEKYGMENPLSINGPGNTLVGGVTGLQMTWYVDMKKVYVCEGGSSSLVAFPTQAAAKVKAGARLGRCEIL
;
A
#
# COMPACT_ATOMS: atom_id res chain seq x y z
N MET A 1 10.76 -50.22 22.50
CA MET A 1 11.24 -48.84 22.29
C MET A 1 10.26 -48.17 21.35
N ASN A 2 9.42 -47.27 21.86
CA ASN A 2 8.57 -46.39 21.06
C ASN A 2 8.54 -45.07 21.84
N LYS A 3 9.24 -44.04 21.34
CA LYS A 3 9.04 -42.67 21.82
C LYS A 3 7.93 -42.06 20.96
N ASN A 4 6.97 -41.41 21.60
CA ASN A 4 5.80 -40.87 20.93
C ASN A 4 6.18 -39.65 20.08
N PHE A 5 6.42 -39.83 18.79
CA PHE A 5 6.46 -38.72 17.83
C PHE A 5 5.07 -38.06 17.77
N LYS A 6 4.99 -36.76 18.03
CA LYS A 6 3.77 -35.98 17.85
C LYS A 6 3.73 -35.48 16.41
N ARG A 7 2.64 -35.78 15.71
CA ARG A 7 2.33 -35.28 14.36
C ARG A 7 1.35 -34.12 14.47
N CYS A 8 1.56 -33.08 13.66
CA CYS A 8 0.65 -31.95 13.57
C CYS A 8 0.23 -31.74 12.10
N ALA A 9 -1.05 -31.50 11.86
CA ALA A 9 -1.56 -31.11 10.54
C ALA A 9 -1.51 -29.60 10.42
N LEU A 10 -0.82 -29.09 9.39
CA LEU A 10 -0.58 -27.65 9.18
C LEU A 10 -1.70 -26.97 8.37
N ALA A 11 -2.55 -27.77 7.71
CA ALA A 11 -3.53 -27.34 6.70
C ALA A 11 -4.55 -26.28 7.18
N SER A 12 -4.87 -26.20 8.48
CA SER A 12 -5.86 -25.25 8.99
C SER A 12 -5.37 -23.81 9.15
N CYS A 13 -4.07 -23.53 9.01
CA CYS A 13 -3.54 -22.16 9.14
C CYS A 13 -3.41 -21.40 7.81
N VAL A 14 -3.52 -22.07 6.65
CA VAL A 14 -3.12 -21.50 5.35
C VAL A 14 -4.28 -20.80 4.61
N LEU A 15 -5.53 -21.20 4.82
CA LEU A 15 -6.70 -20.55 4.17
C LEU A 15 -6.90 -19.07 4.57
N ALA A 16 -6.28 -18.62 5.66
CA ALA A 16 -6.24 -17.21 6.05
C ALA A 16 -5.16 -16.38 5.29
N LEU A 17 -4.24 -17.02 4.57
CA LEU A 17 -3.14 -16.34 3.86
C LEU A 17 -3.54 -15.80 2.48
N LEU A 18 -4.75 -16.11 1.99
CA LEU A 18 -5.32 -15.48 0.78
C LEU A 18 -5.56 -13.96 0.94
N GLY A 19 -5.49 -13.42 2.17
CA GLY A 19 -5.57 -11.98 2.47
C GLY A 19 -4.27 -11.33 2.94
N SER A 20 -3.19 -12.11 3.11
CA SER A 20 -1.94 -11.65 3.72
C SER A 20 -0.75 -12.06 2.86
N ALA A 21 -0.51 -11.29 1.79
CA ALA A 21 0.72 -11.36 1.03
C ALA A 21 1.89 -10.96 1.91
N GLN A 22 2.70 -11.95 2.30
CA GLN A 22 3.95 -11.67 2.98
C GLN A 22 5.12 -11.63 1.93
N ALA A 23 6.37 -12.03 2.20
CA ALA A 23 7.49 -12.04 1.22
C ALA A 23 8.69 -13.04 1.50
N ALA A 24 9.80 -13.07 0.74
CA ALA A 24 10.75 -14.21 0.58
C ALA A 24 11.44 -14.80 1.84
N GLY A 25 11.82 -16.09 1.76
CA GLY A 25 12.43 -16.89 2.84
C GLY A 25 12.06 -18.38 2.76
N PRO A 26 12.22 -19.16 3.85
CA PRO A 26 11.50 -20.43 3.99
C PRO A 26 9.98 -20.16 3.98
N LEU A 27 9.18 -20.99 3.32
CA LEU A 27 7.72 -20.82 3.29
C LEU A 27 7.11 -20.98 4.69
N LEU A 28 7.53 -22.01 5.42
CA LEU A 28 7.10 -22.32 6.78
C LEU A 28 8.29 -22.42 7.75
N LEU A 29 8.14 -21.79 8.91
CA LEU A 29 9.00 -21.96 10.07
C LEU A 29 8.38 -22.95 11.08
N ASN A 30 9.19 -23.48 12.00
CA ASN A 30 8.66 -24.10 13.22
C ASN A 30 8.11 -23.01 14.15
N ASN A 31 7.19 -23.37 15.03
CA ASN A 31 6.55 -22.41 15.95
C ASN A 31 7.35 -22.18 17.25
N ASN A 32 8.68 -22.34 17.23
CA ASN A 32 9.53 -22.19 18.41
C ASN A 32 9.93 -20.70 18.62
N PRO A 33 9.34 -19.96 19.56
CA PRO A 33 9.55 -18.51 19.68
C PRO A 33 10.97 -18.13 20.15
N ALA A 34 11.74 -19.09 20.68
CA ALA A 34 13.12 -18.87 21.08
C ALA A 34 14.12 -19.22 19.96
N ASN A 35 13.70 -19.97 18.94
CA ASN A 35 14.59 -20.52 17.91
C ASN A 35 13.79 -20.91 16.66
N LEU A 36 13.29 -19.91 15.94
CA LEU A 36 12.63 -20.11 14.64
C LEU A 36 13.62 -20.73 13.64
N LYS A 37 13.17 -21.81 12.98
CA LYS A 37 13.92 -22.57 11.96
C LYS A 37 12.99 -22.92 10.80
N PRO A 38 13.47 -22.97 9.55
CA PRO A 38 12.72 -23.57 8.44
C PRO A 38 12.28 -25.00 8.75
N LEU A 39 11.06 -25.36 8.37
CA LEU A 39 10.69 -26.77 8.23
C LEU A 39 11.51 -27.41 7.09
N ARG A 40 11.95 -28.66 7.25
CA ARG A 40 12.81 -29.34 6.25
C ARG A 40 12.45 -30.80 6.08
N TRP A 41 12.54 -31.30 4.85
CA TRP A 41 12.58 -32.75 4.58
C TRP A 41 13.87 -33.40 5.12
N ASP A 42 13.76 -34.62 5.65
CA ASP A 42 14.91 -35.49 5.93
C ASP A 42 15.10 -36.50 4.78
N THR A 43 16.14 -36.31 3.98
CA THR A 43 16.52 -37.18 2.86
C THR A 43 17.67 -38.14 3.20
N SER A 44 18.10 -38.22 4.47
CA SER A 44 19.24 -39.07 4.89
C SER A 44 18.99 -40.57 4.71
N GLN A 45 17.70 -40.97 4.63
CA GLN A 45 17.28 -42.36 4.46
C GLN A 45 17.00 -42.76 3.00
N GLY A 46 17.24 -41.85 2.05
CA GLY A 46 16.98 -42.04 0.62
C GLY A 46 16.05 -40.97 0.03
N PRO A 47 15.71 -41.09 -1.27
CA PRO A 47 14.82 -40.15 -1.93
C PRO A 47 13.41 -40.20 -1.34
N ILE A 48 12.76 -39.03 -1.27
CA ILE A 48 11.36 -38.88 -0.87
C ILE A 48 10.47 -39.65 -1.86
N LYS A 49 9.57 -40.49 -1.34
CA LYS A 49 8.59 -41.22 -2.14
C LYS A 49 7.61 -40.26 -2.81
N VAL A 50 7.23 -40.57 -4.03
CA VAL A 50 6.27 -39.79 -4.84
C VAL A 50 5.02 -40.64 -5.08
N TYR A 51 3.88 -40.03 -4.85
CA TYR A 51 2.55 -40.58 -5.05
C TYR A 51 1.80 -39.68 -6.04
N THR A 52 1.20 -40.27 -7.06
CA THR A 52 0.54 -39.52 -8.14
C THR A 52 -0.90 -39.95 -8.33
N ASP A 53 -1.71 -39.04 -8.85
CA ASP A 53 -3.06 -39.32 -9.29
C ASP A 53 -3.14 -40.36 -10.42
N ILE A 54 -4.35 -40.85 -10.67
CA ILE A 54 -4.66 -41.82 -11.73
C ILE A 54 -5.56 -41.25 -12.83
N GLY A 55 -5.99 -39.98 -12.70
CA GLY A 55 -6.76 -39.25 -13.70
C GLY A 55 -5.92 -38.77 -14.89
N ALA A 56 -6.60 -38.37 -15.97
CA ALA A 56 -5.98 -37.56 -17.02
C ALA A 56 -5.69 -36.15 -16.47
N PHE A 57 -4.57 -35.55 -16.84
CA PHE A 57 -4.24 -34.20 -16.36
C PHE A 57 -5.01 -33.11 -17.10
N SER A 58 -5.35 -33.27 -18.38
CA SER A 58 -6.16 -32.26 -19.08
C SER A 58 -6.96 -32.88 -20.23
N LEU A 59 -8.11 -32.29 -20.53
CA LEU A 59 -9.02 -32.67 -21.62
C LEU A 59 -9.12 -31.57 -22.68
N LYS A 60 -9.54 -31.94 -23.88
CA LYS A 60 -9.98 -31.01 -24.91
C LYS A 60 -11.43 -30.57 -24.69
N ASN A 61 -11.88 -29.57 -25.46
CA ASN A 61 -13.27 -29.11 -25.43
C ASN A 61 -14.30 -30.18 -25.84
N ASP A 62 -13.89 -31.22 -26.57
CA ASP A 62 -14.74 -32.37 -26.91
C ASP A 62 -14.78 -33.47 -25.83
N GLY A 63 -14.08 -33.26 -24.69
CA GLY A 63 -13.97 -34.20 -23.59
C GLY A 63 -12.95 -35.33 -23.80
N THR A 64 -12.22 -35.35 -24.92
CA THR A 64 -11.13 -36.32 -25.14
C THR A 64 -9.87 -35.93 -24.37
N VAL A 65 -9.06 -36.92 -23.96
CA VAL A 65 -7.81 -36.68 -23.23
C VAL A 65 -6.82 -35.88 -24.09
N PHE A 66 -6.34 -34.75 -23.54
CA PHE A 66 -5.28 -33.95 -24.13
C PHE A 66 -3.90 -34.31 -23.55
N LEU A 67 -3.76 -34.23 -22.21
CA LEU A 67 -2.60 -34.72 -21.47
C LEU A 67 -3.02 -35.88 -20.57
N SER A 68 -2.47 -37.06 -20.84
CA SER A 68 -2.72 -38.29 -20.07
C SER A 68 -1.97 -38.33 -18.72
N GLU A 69 -2.42 -39.20 -17.81
CA GLU A 69 -1.72 -39.53 -16.55
C GLU A 69 -0.22 -39.79 -16.78
N ALA A 70 0.13 -40.57 -17.81
CA ALA A 70 1.51 -40.89 -18.14
C ALA A 70 2.34 -39.66 -18.59
N GLN A 71 1.73 -38.71 -19.31
CA GLN A 71 2.39 -37.44 -19.63
C GLN A 71 2.57 -36.58 -18.38
N ALA A 72 1.56 -36.51 -17.51
CA ALA A 72 1.62 -35.79 -16.24
C ALA A 72 2.71 -36.36 -15.31
N ASN A 73 2.80 -37.68 -15.18
CA ASN A 73 3.86 -38.36 -14.44
C ASN A 73 5.26 -38.06 -15.00
N ASN A 74 5.41 -37.92 -16.33
CA ASN A 74 6.68 -37.48 -16.93
C ASN A 74 7.02 -36.01 -16.62
N ILE A 75 6.03 -35.12 -16.58
CA ILE A 75 6.22 -33.70 -16.18
C ILE A 75 6.59 -33.63 -14.69
N THR A 76 5.87 -34.35 -13.82
CA THR A 76 6.19 -34.51 -12.40
C THR A 76 7.63 -35.01 -12.20
N ALA A 77 8.04 -36.06 -12.91
CA ALA A 77 9.39 -36.60 -12.86
C ALA A 77 10.46 -35.60 -13.33
N PHE A 78 10.19 -34.85 -14.40
CA PHE A 78 11.07 -33.78 -14.88
C PHE A 78 11.24 -32.68 -13.82
N SER A 79 10.14 -32.17 -13.25
CA SER A 79 10.15 -31.08 -12.27
C SER A 79 10.83 -31.46 -10.95
N LEU A 80 10.54 -32.65 -10.41
CA LEU A 80 11.25 -33.18 -9.24
C LEU A 80 12.75 -33.41 -9.50
N LYS A 81 13.11 -33.73 -10.75
CA LYS A 81 14.51 -33.91 -11.16
C LYS A 81 15.26 -32.59 -11.21
N GLN A 82 14.64 -31.45 -11.53
CA GLN A 82 15.31 -30.15 -11.50
C GLN A 82 15.86 -29.87 -10.09
N TRP A 83 14.99 -29.86 -9.08
CA TRP A 83 15.37 -29.70 -7.68
C TRP A 83 16.34 -30.79 -7.18
N SER A 84 16.12 -32.05 -7.56
CA SER A 84 17.00 -33.17 -7.15
C SER A 84 18.38 -33.14 -7.81
N SER A 85 18.58 -32.40 -8.91
CA SER A 85 19.85 -32.34 -9.65
C SER A 85 20.79 -31.24 -9.15
N VAL A 86 20.33 -30.34 -8.27
CA VAL A 86 21.16 -29.25 -7.73
C VAL A 86 22.28 -29.84 -6.86
N SER A 87 23.52 -29.72 -7.35
CA SER A 87 24.70 -30.38 -6.77
C SER A 87 25.12 -29.83 -5.42
N THR A 88 24.73 -28.60 -5.09
CA THR A 88 24.93 -27.94 -3.79
C THR A 88 23.83 -28.27 -2.77
N SER A 89 22.76 -28.96 -3.19
CA SER A 89 21.66 -29.41 -2.34
C SER A 89 21.73 -30.90 -1.99
N THR A 90 21.28 -31.29 -0.80
CA THR A 90 21.07 -32.69 -0.35
C THR A 90 19.63 -33.18 -0.55
N TRP A 91 18.70 -32.32 -0.97
CA TRP A 91 17.30 -32.68 -1.17
C TRP A 91 17.12 -33.60 -2.40
N ARG A 92 16.44 -34.73 -2.25
CA ARG A 92 16.20 -35.71 -3.32
C ARG A 92 14.80 -36.30 -3.20
N ALA A 93 14.07 -36.35 -4.30
CA ALA A 93 12.85 -37.16 -4.45
C ALA A 93 13.08 -38.32 -5.43
N GLU A 94 12.12 -39.24 -5.52
CA GLU A 94 12.08 -40.17 -6.65
C GLU A 94 11.80 -39.39 -7.94
N THR A 95 12.50 -39.76 -9.02
CA THR A 95 12.46 -39.05 -10.32
C THR A 95 12.27 -40.00 -11.50
N ASP A 96 12.15 -41.30 -11.23
CA ASP A 96 11.73 -42.31 -12.19
C ASP A 96 10.21 -42.50 -12.10
N PRO A 97 9.41 -42.07 -13.10
CA PRO A 97 7.96 -42.15 -13.04
C PRO A 97 7.46 -43.61 -12.98
N ALA A 98 8.26 -44.59 -13.39
CA ALA A 98 7.91 -46.01 -13.26
C ALA A 98 7.89 -46.52 -11.81
N LYS A 99 8.37 -45.72 -10.84
CA LYS A 99 8.37 -46.04 -9.41
C LYS A 99 7.44 -45.14 -8.58
N PHE A 100 6.74 -44.21 -9.22
CA PHE A 100 5.70 -43.43 -8.55
C PHE A 100 4.58 -44.39 -8.10
N ILE A 101 4.00 -44.12 -6.93
CA ILE A 101 2.96 -44.96 -6.36
C ILE A 101 1.61 -44.33 -6.71
N PRO A 102 0.83 -44.90 -7.66
CA PRO A 102 -0.44 -44.30 -8.03
C PRO A 102 -1.44 -44.38 -6.85
N PHE A 103 -2.32 -43.40 -6.72
CA PHE A 103 -3.29 -43.31 -5.61
C PHE A 103 -4.18 -44.56 -5.46
N SER A 104 -4.42 -45.31 -6.54
CA SER A 104 -5.07 -46.64 -6.51
C SER A 104 -4.34 -47.70 -5.65
N LYS A 105 -3.09 -47.45 -5.25
CA LYS A 105 -2.29 -48.30 -4.34
C LYS A 105 -2.19 -47.77 -2.92
N VAL A 106 -2.64 -46.54 -2.66
CA VAL A 106 -2.72 -45.96 -1.31
C VAL A 106 -4.07 -46.31 -0.70
N PRO A 107 -4.17 -47.20 0.33
CA PRO A 107 -5.46 -47.75 0.75
C PRO A 107 -6.46 -46.74 1.31
N SER A 108 -6.02 -45.57 1.76
CA SER A 108 -6.88 -44.48 2.24
C SER A 108 -7.40 -43.55 1.14
N ILE A 109 -6.83 -43.60 -0.07
CA ILE A 109 -7.27 -42.81 -1.22
C ILE A 109 -7.97 -43.76 -2.21
N GLY A 110 -7.22 -44.72 -2.78
CA GLY A 110 -7.75 -45.84 -3.57
C GLY A 110 -8.37 -45.49 -4.93
N GLN A 111 -8.50 -44.19 -5.27
CA GLN A 111 -9.22 -43.69 -6.44
C GLN A 111 -8.61 -42.38 -6.98
N ASP A 112 -9.19 -41.91 -8.08
CA ASP A 112 -8.94 -40.64 -8.77
C ASP A 112 -9.38 -39.43 -7.92
N VAL A 113 -8.59 -38.35 -7.88
CA VAL A 113 -8.87 -37.14 -7.09
C VAL A 113 -9.24 -35.97 -8.01
N LYS A 114 -10.53 -35.65 -8.04
CA LYS A 114 -11.17 -34.88 -9.13
C LYS A 114 -12.24 -33.88 -8.67
N ASP A 115 -12.45 -33.77 -7.36
CA ASP A 115 -13.49 -32.97 -6.72
C ASP A 115 -13.14 -32.73 -5.24
N GLY A 116 -13.86 -31.84 -4.56
CA GLY A 116 -13.58 -31.51 -3.16
C GLY A 116 -13.77 -32.69 -2.19
N ALA A 117 -14.68 -33.60 -2.52
CA ALA A 117 -14.95 -34.80 -1.72
C ALA A 117 -13.78 -35.81 -1.79
N THR A 118 -13.20 -36.03 -2.97
CA THR A 118 -12.04 -36.90 -3.16
C THR A 118 -10.73 -36.25 -2.69
N ALA A 119 -10.58 -34.93 -2.84
CA ALA A 119 -9.43 -34.18 -2.32
C ALA A 119 -9.33 -34.25 -0.79
N SER A 120 -10.48 -34.31 -0.10
CA SER A 120 -10.56 -34.52 1.35
C SER A 120 -9.98 -35.86 1.84
N LEU A 121 -9.73 -36.84 0.95
CA LEU A 121 -9.02 -38.08 1.29
C LEU A 121 -7.50 -37.91 1.31
N VAL A 122 -7.00 -36.87 0.63
CA VAL A 122 -5.58 -36.54 0.56
C VAL A 122 -5.24 -35.54 1.66
N TYR A 123 -5.84 -34.35 1.66
CA TYR A 123 -5.46 -33.26 2.55
C TYR A 123 -5.83 -33.51 4.02
N GLY A 124 -4.92 -33.18 4.94
CA GLY A 124 -5.06 -33.42 6.38
C GLY A 124 -4.67 -34.84 6.82
N HIS A 125 -4.36 -35.74 5.89
CA HIS A 125 -4.13 -37.16 6.15
C HIS A 125 -2.69 -37.58 5.84
N TYR A 126 -2.05 -38.31 6.77
CA TYR A 126 -0.66 -38.75 6.63
C TYR A 126 -0.41 -39.69 5.43
N ASN A 127 -1.36 -40.58 5.11
CA ASN A 127 -1.41 -41.42 3.91
C ASN A 127 -0.17 -42.28 3.57
N GLU A 128 0.75 -42.49 4.52
CA GLU A 128 2.06 -43.18 4.47
C GLU A 128 3.28 -42.23 4.49
N GLY A 129 3.08 -40.94 4.19
CA GLY A 129 4.13 -39.92 4.12
C GLY A 129 4.89 -39.93 2.80
N GLY A 130 5.29 -38.75 2.32
CA GLY A 130 5.87 -38.53 0.99
C GLY A 130 5.26 -37.33 0.27
N PHE A 131 5.54 -37.24 -1.02
CA PHE A 131 5.12 -36.15 -1.90
C PHE A 131 3.92 -36.62 -2.73
N TYR A 132 2.78 -35.91 -2.63
CA TYR A 132 1.52 -36.27 -3.31
C TYR A 132 1.24 -35.26 -4.43
N VAL A 133 0.93 -35.74 -5.63
CA VAL A 133 0.59 -34.89 -6.79
C VAL A 133 -0.79 -35.26 -7.32
N ILE A 134 -1.73 -34.31 -7.22
CA ILE A 134 -3.11 -34.37 -7.72
C ILE A 134 -3.16 -33.74 -9.11
N TYR A 135 -3.89 -34.35 -10.03
CA TYR A 135 -4.07 -33.85 -11.39
C TYR A 135 -5.52 -33.34 -11.56
N ASP A 136 -5.77 -32.09 -11.19
CA ASP A 136 -7.12 -31.49 -11.18
C ASP A 136 -7.59 -31.15 -12.60
N VAL A 137 -8.15 -32.17 -13.26
CA VAL A 137 -8.44 -32.18 -14.71
C VAL A 137 -9.29 -31.02 -15.22
N ASP A 138 -10.21 -30.52 -14.38
CA ASP A 138 -11.22 -29.52 -14.76
C ASP A 138 -11.29 -28.32 -13.78
N GLY A 139 -10.42 -28.29 -12.76
CA GLY A 139 -10.33 -27.22 -11.77
C GLY A 139 -11.27 -27.36 -10.57
N ARG A 140 -12.03 -28.45 -10.46
CA ARG A 140 -13.00 -28.63 -9.37
C ARG A 140 -12.36 -28.95 -8.03
N VAL A 141 -11.13 -29.46 -7.96
CA VAL A 141 -10.42 -29.54 -6.66
C VAL A 141 -10.13 -28.13 -6.14
N LEU A 142 -9.69 -27.21 -7.00
CA LEU A 142 -9.50 -25.80 -6.62
C LEU A 142 -10.81 -25.11 -6.21
N GLU A 143 -11.86 -25.20 -7.03
CA GLU A 143 -13.15 -24.55 -6.76
C GLU A 143 -13.85 -25.13 -5.52
N GLU A 144 -13.93 -26.46 -5.38
CA GLU A 144 -14.74 -27.11 -4.35
C GLU A 144 -14.00 -27.31 -3.01
N PHE A 145 -12.67 -27.53 -3.00
CA PHE A 145 -11.90 -27.75 -1.77
C PHE A 145 -11.26 -26.47 -1.23
N PHE A 146 -10.67 -25.66 -2.10
CA PHE A 146 -9.95 -24.44 -1.71
C PHE A 146 -10.81 -23.17 -1.80
N GLY A 147 -11.96 -23.22 -2.48
CA GLY A 147 -12.75 -22.02 -2.80
C GLY A 147 -12.03 -21.08 -3.79
N ALA A 148 -11.04 -21.59 -4.52
CA ALA A 148 -10.19 -20.82 -5.42
C ALA A 148 -10.73 -20.88 -6.86
N PRO A 149 -10.87 -19.75 -7.58
CA PRO A 149 -11.29 -19.76 -8.97
C PRO A 149 -10.27 -20.49 -9.86
N ARG A 150 -10.72 -21.51 -10.60
CA ARG A 150 -9.87 -22.31 -11.51
C ARG A 150 -9.33 -21.56 -12.72
N ASP A 151 -9.82 -20.35 -12.97
CA ASP A 151 -9.32 -19.43 -14.01
C ASP A 151 -8.26 -18.45 -13.48
N GLN A 152 -7.98 -18.46 -12.16
CA GLN A 152 -7.03 -17.54 -11.51
C GLN A 152 -5.84 -18.26 -10.85
N VAL A 153 -5.96 -19.56 -10.57
CA VAL A 153 -4.91 -20.35 -9.88
C VAL A 153 -4.41 -21.48 -10.78
N LEU A 154 -3.11 -21.50 -11.07
CA LEU A 154 -2.47 -22.49 -11.95
C LEU A 154 -2.08 -23.80 -11.22
N GLY A 155 -1.89 -23.73 -9.91
CA GLY A 155 -1.56 -24.83 -9.02
C GLY A 155 -1.53 -24.35 -7.57
N ILE A 156 -1.46 -25.30 -6.62
CA ILE A 156 -1.19 -25.03 -5.20
C ILE A 156 -0.34 -26.19 -4.64
N ALA A 157 0.75 -25.88 -3.96
CA ALA A 157 1.55 -26.87 -3.24
C ALA A 157 2.11 -26.35 -1.91
N MET A 158 2.22 -27.24 -0.93
CA MET A 158 2.74 -26.90 0.41
C MET A 158 3.17 -28.13 1.22
N PRO A 159 4.10 -27.97 2.19
CA PRO A 159 4.29 -28.94 3.26
C PRO A 159 3.03 -29.00 4.13
N GLU A 160 2.50 -30.19 4.34
CA GLU A 160 1.19 -30.39 4.97
C GLU A 160 1.29 -30.94 6.41
N ILE A 161 2.29 -31.80 6.65
CA ILE A 161 2.49 -32.48 7.93
C ILE A 161 3.99 -32.48 8.25
N ALA A 162 4.29 -32.04 9.47
CA ALA A 162 5.60 -32.14 10.08
C ALA A 162 5.57 -32.99 11.37
N GLU A 163 6.70 -33.59 11.68
CA GLU A 163 7.01 -34.29 12.94
C GLU A 163 8.02 -33.47 13.74
N ASP A 164 7.87 -33.49 15.07
CA ASP A 164 8.90 -33.12 16.05
C ASP A 164 9.86 -34.32 16.21
N ARG A 165 11.09 -34.19 15.71
CA ARG A 165 12.09 -35.29 15.74
C ARG A 165 13.22 -35.10 16.75
N ASP A 166 13.63 -33.87 17.04
CA ASP A 166 14.61 -33.60 18.11
C ASP A 166 14.01 -33.68 19.53
N GLY A 167 12.68 -33.56 19.66
CA GLY A 167 11.93 -33.69 20.91
C GLY A 167 11.78 -32.40 21.69
N ASP A 168 12.04 -31.22 21.08
CA ASP A 168 11.87 -29.91 21.72
C ASP A 168 10.40 -29.48 21.87
N GLY A 169 9.48 -30.19 21.21
CA GLY A 169 8.04 -29.94 21.23
C GLY A 169 7.50 -29.17 20.03
N PHE A 170 8.36 -28.73 19.10
CA PHE A 170 8.00 -27.93 17.93
C PHE A 170 8.36 -28.67 16.63
N PRO A 171 7.38 -29.15 15.85
CA PRO A 171 7.64 -29.88 14.61
C PRO A 171 8.57 -29.11 13.65
N GLU A 172 9.62 -29.78 13.20
CA GLU A 172 10.67 -29.23 12.34
C GLU A 172 10.89 -30.07 11.06
N THR A 173 10.53 -31.36 11.09
CA THR A 173 10.78 -32.27 9.97
C THR A 173 9.54 -32.52 9.13
N ILE A 174 9.55 -32.10 7.86
CA ILE A 174 8.48 -32.37 6.89
C ILE A 174 8.44 -33.87 6.59
N VAL A 175 7.24 -34.45 6.66
CA VAL A 175 6.97 -35.85 6.33
C VAL A 175 5.88 -36.05 5.27
N LYS A 176 5.13 -35.00 4.96
CA LYS A 176 4.20 -34.98 3.82
C LYS A 176 4.11 -33.58 3.22
N ALA A 177 4.12 -33.52 1.89
CA ALA A 177 3.65 -32.37 1.12
C ALA A 177 2.66 -32.84 0.06
N THR A 178 1.76 -31.95 -0.35
CA THR A 178 0.77 -32.20 -1.39
C THR A 178 0.79 -31.03 -2.38
N ALA A 179 0.69 -31.36 -3.66
CA ALA A 179 0.61 -30.43 -4.79
C ALA A 179 -0.62 -30.77 -5.63
N VAL A 180 -1.42 -29.77 -6.01
CA VAL A 180 -2.52 -29.90 -6.97
C VAL A 180 -2.24 -29.04 -8.19
N MET A 181 -2.20 -29.67 -9.36
CA MET A 181 -1.88 -29.01 -10.63
C MET A 181 -3.18 -28.79 -11.42
N ASN A 182 -3.43 -27.57 -11.88
CA ASN A 182 -4.67 -27.25 -12.60
C ASN A 182 -4.60 -27.68 -14.07
N GLY A 183 -5.40 -28.68 -14.43
CA GLY A 183 -5.54 -29.21 -15.78
C GLY A 183 -6.34 -28.33 -16.74
N TRP A 184 -7.25 -27.50 -16.19
CA TRP A 184 -8.14 -26.62 -16.94
C TRP A 184 -7.38 -25.53 -17.71
N MET A 185 -6.28 -25.05 -17.13
CA MET A 185 -5.47 -23.94 -17.66
C MET A 185 -4.43 -24.37 -18.69
N VAL A 186 -4.39 -25.64 -19.09
CA VAL A 186 -3.49 -26.12 -20.15
C VAL A 186 -4.04 -25.73 -21.52
N ASP A 187 -3.22 -25.09 -22.37
CA ASP A 187 -3.57 -24.81 -23.76
C ASP A 187 -3.73 -26.11 -24.57
N HIS A 188 -4.98 -26.53 -24.81
CA HIS A 188 -5.32 -27.83 -25.39
C HIS A 188 -5.80 -27.77 -26.86
N GLU A 189 -6.13 -26.58 -27.38
CA GLU A 189 -6.55 -26.39 -28.78
C GLU A 189 -5.50 -25.70 -29.65
N ALA A 190 -5.53 -26.02 -30.95
CA ALA A 190 -4.76 -25.27 -31.94
C ALA A 190 -5.53 -24.00 -32.36
N PRO A 191 -4.86 -22.85 -32.52
CA PRO A 191 -5.49 -21.63 -32.99
C PRO A 191 -6.10 -21.83 -34.39
N PRO A 192 -7.33 -21.33 -34.66
CA PRO A 192 -7.93 -21.36 -35.99
C PRO A 192 -6.99 -20.77 -37.06
N ALA A 193 -6.95 -21.38 -38.24
CA ALA A 193 -6.04 -20.97 -39.31
C ALA A 193 -6.23 -19.48 -39.68
N GLY A 194 -5.21 -18.66 -39.39
CA GLY A 194 -5.22 -17.21 -39.59
C GLY A 194 -5.28 -16.37 -38.31
N GLN A 195 -5.70 -16.94 -37.18
CA GLN A 195 -5.67 -16.26 -35.87
C GLN A 195 -4.30 -16.40 -35.21
N ARG A 196 -3.40 -15.45 -35.49
CA ARG A 196 -2.04 -15.40 -34.89
C ARG A 196 -2.00 -15.05 -33.39
N SER A 197 -3.14 -14.72 -32.78
CA SER A 197 -3.22 -14.17 -31.42
C SER A 197 -3.42 -15.20 -30.32
N GLN A 198 -3.73 -16.45 -30.65
CA GLN A 198 -3.79 -17.55 -29.68
C GLN A 198 -2.52 -18.41 -29.77
N PRO A 199 -1.99 -18.89 -28.63
CA PRO A 199 -0.81 -19.74 -28.63
C PRO A 199 -1.11 -21.13 -29.20
N PRO A 200 -0.11 -21.85 -29.73
CA PRO A 200 -0.28 -23.26 -30.10
C PRO A 200 -0.46 -24.12 -28.85
N ALA A 201 -1.24 -25.20 -28.95
CA ALA A 201 -1.45 -26.16 -27.86
C ALA A 201 -0.14 -26.70 -27.27
N ASP A 202 -0.05 -26.83 -25.95
CA ASP A 202 1.12 -27.39 -25.24
C ASP A 202 1.04 -28.92 -25.19
N VAL A 203 1.15 -29.55 -26.37
CA VAL A 203 0.96 -31.01 -26.58
C VAL A 203 1.88 -31.91 -25.75
N ASN A 204 2.95 -31.35 -25.17
CA ASN A 204 3.90 -32.05 -24.31
C ASN A 204 3.85 -31.57 -22.83
N GLY A 205 3.00 -30.59 -22.49
CA GLY A 205 2.98 -29.93 -21.18
C GLY A 205 4.29 -29.21 -20.82
N THR A 206 5.09 -28.85 -21.82
CA THR A 206 6.44 -28.29 -21.66
C THR A 206 6.47 -26.84 -21.20
N ARG A 207 5.44 -26.05 -21.50
CA ARG A 207 5.27 -24.69 -20.94
C ARG A 207 4.60 -24.78 -19.57
N TYR A 208 3.69 -25.74 -19.38
CA TYR A 208 3.04 -25.98 -18.09
C TYR A 208 3.98 -26.60 -17.04
N ALA A 209 5.08 -27.25 -17.45
CA ALA A 209 6.14 -27.77 -16.58
C ALA A 209 6.79 -26.70 -15.68
N GLY A 210 6.72 -25.41 -16.05
CA GLY A 210 7.11 -24.30 -15.18
C GLY A 210 6.33 -24.28 -13.87
N ILE A 211 4.99 -24.45 -13.96
CA ILE A 211 4.09 -24.48 -12.81
C ILE A 211 4.43 -25.67 -11.91
N PHE A 212 4.57 -26.88 -12.48
CA PHE A 212 4.96 -28.07 -11.69
C PHE A 212 6.29 -27.84 -10.96
N THR A 213 7.27 -27.23 -11.61
CA THR A 213 8.61 -26.99 -11.02
C THR A 213 8.53 -25.95 -9.89
N HIS A 214 7.80 -24.86 -10.11
CA HIS A 214 7.55 -23.80 -9.13
C HIS A 214 6.81 -24.31 -7.89
N GLU A 215 5.66 -24.95 -8.07
CA GLU A 215 4.84 -25.51 -6.99
C GLU A 215 5.62 -26.56 -6.20
N PHE A 216 6.44 -27.37 -6.86
CA PHE A 216 7.29 -28.32 -6.14
C PHE A 216 8.33 -27.63 -5.27
N GLY A 217 8.77 -26.41 -5.61
CA GLY A 217 9.55 -25.56 -4.72
C GLY A 217 8.82 -25.26 -3.41
N HIS A 218 7.53 -24.91 -3.45
CA HIS A 218 6.71 -24.70 -2.25
C HIS A 218 6.57 -25.97 -1.40
N ALA A 219 6.31 -27.13 -2.02
CA ALA A 219 6.29 -28.42 -1.31
C ALA A 219 7.65 -28.81 -0.69
N ILE A 220 8.76 -28.22 -1.16
CA ILE A 220 10.11 -28.36 -0.60
C ILE A 220 10.40 -27.32 0.50
N ASN A 221 9.43 -26.44 0.79
CA ASN A 221 9.44 -25.33 1.74
C ASN A 221 10.16 -24.06 1.27
N LEU A 222 10.31 -23.86 -0.05
CA LEU A 222 10.76 -22.59 -0.62
C LEU A 222 9.59 -21.62 -0.74
N SER A 223 9.80 -20.36 -0.37
CA SER A 223 8.90 -19.30 -0.80
C SER A 223 9.27 -18.79 -2.19
N HIS A 224 8.44 -17.88 -2.70
CA HIS A 224 8.78 -17.06 -3.84
C HIS A 224 10.03 -16.20 -3.61
N SER A 225 10.58 -15.70 -4.70
CA SER A 225 11.63 -14.69 -4.74
C SER A 225 11.30 -13.58 -5.75
N GLN A 226 12.08 -12.50 -5.71
CA GLN A 226 12.00 -11.42 -6.71
C GLN A 226 13.44 -10.99 -7.05
N THR A 227 13.94 -11.48 -8.18
CA THR A 227 15.23 -11.06 -8.75
C THR A 227 15.02 -10.34 -10.07
N ASN A 228 14.37 -10.98 -11.04
CA ASN A 228 14.15 -10.41 -12.38
C ASN A 228 12.72 -10.55 -12.88
N GLY A 229 11.88 -11.40 -12.28
CA GLY A 229 10.51 -11.63 -12.76
C GLY A 229 9.65 -10.36 -12.79
N GLN A 230 9.84 -9.45 -11.84
CA GLN A 230 9.18 -8.14 -11.83
C GLN A 230 9.48 -7.33 -13.09
N LEU A 231 10.72 -7.39 -13.59
CA LEU A 231 11.13 -6.75 -14.84
C LEU A 231 10.43 -7.40 -16.05
N ALA A 232 10.24 -8.72 -16.03
CA ALA A 232 9.60 -9.47 -17.10
C ALA A 232 8.10 -9.24 -17.20
N TYR A 233 7.39 -9.12 -16.07
CA TYR A 233 5.93 -9.10 -16.05
C TYR A 233 5.31 -7.71 -15.79
N PHE A 234 6.03 -6.77 -15.17
CA PHE A 234 5.45 -5.49 -14.73
C PHE A 234 6.12 -4.23 -15.30
N SER A 235 7.29 -4.35 -15.93
CA SER A 235 8.02 -3.20 -16.49
C SER A 235 7.47 -2.80 -17.86
N GLU A 236 6.65 -1.75 -17.91
CA GLU A 236 6.09 -1.20 -19.15
C GLU A 236 6.64 0.23 -19.40
N PRO A 237 6.98 0.59 -20.65
CA PRO A 237 7.52 1.91 -20.93
C PRO A 237 6.46 3.00 -20.78
N GLY A 238 6.80 4.08 -20.10
CA GLY A 238 5.90 5.21 -19.89
C GLY A 238 4.90 5.00 -18.74
N PHE A 239 4.13 6.05 -18.43
CA PHE A 239 3.26 6.12 -17.25
C PHE A 239 3.96 5.80 -15.91
N GLY A 240 5.29 5.96 -15.83
CA GLY A 240 6.08 5.70 -14.62
C GLY A 240 6.19 4.22 -14.23
N ARG A 241 6.06 3.29 -15.18
CA ARG A 241 6.11 1.83 -14.94
C ARG A 241 7.43 1.18 -15.32
N ASP A 242 8.43 1.96 -15.72
CA ASP A 242 9.78 1.47 -15.99
C ASP A 242 10.39 0.86 -14.71
N LEU A 243 10.87 -0.39 -14.79
CA LEU A 243 11.60 -1.07 -13.71
C LEU A 243 13.06 -1.35 -14.10
N TYR A 244 13.91 -1.53 -13.08
CA TYR A 244 15.36 -1.40 -13.19
C TYR A 244 16.06 -2.61 -12.57
N PRO A 245 17.09 -3.21 -13.22
CA PRO A 245 17.94 -4.25 -12.63
C PRO A 245 18.98 -3.63 -11.68
N GLY A 246 18.52 -2.81 -10.74
CA GLY A 246 19.35 -1.90 -9.94
C GLY A 246 18.54 -0.71 -9.43
N VAL A 247 19.22 0.28 -8.85
CA VAL A 247 18.56 1.50 -8.34
C VAL A 247 18.02 2.35 -9.51
N PRO A 248 16.76 2.81 -9.48
CA PRO A 248 16.19 3.71 -10.48
C PRO A 248 17.05 4.95 -10.73
N GLY A 249 17.20 5.36 -11.98
CA GLY A 249 18.05 6.49 -12.37
C GLY A 249 19.55 6.22 -12.38
N CYS A 250 20.03 5.16 -11.71
CA CYS A 250 21.43 4.75 -11.70
C CYS A 250 21.77 3.72 -12.81
N VAL A 251 20.76 2.99 -13.29
CA VAL A 251 20.86 2.03 -14.41
C VAL A 251 19.76 2.27 -15.44
N ALA A 252 19.92 1.72 -16.65
CA ALA A 252 18.87 1.75 -17.67
C ALA A 252 17.73 0.77 -17.31
N PRO A 253 16.46 1.11 -17.64
CA PRO A 253 15.34 0.22 -17.38
C PRO A 253 15.36 -1.01 -18.29
N VAL A 254 14.79 -2.10 -17.79
CA VAL A 254 14.61 -3.37 -18.51
C VAL A 254 13.12 -3.68 -18.54
N HIS A 255 12.60 -4.01 -19.72
CA HIS A 255 11.17 -4.06 -20.00
C HIS A 255 10.61 -5.47 -20.17
N HIS A 256 9.29 -5.56 -20.03
CA HIS A 256 8.47 -6.75 -20.15
C HIS A 256 8.84 -7.60 -21.38
N TRP A 257 8.95 -8.92 -21.22
CA TRP A 257 9.51 -9.83 -22.23
C TRP A 257 8.74 -9.86 -23.58
N LEU A 258 7.44 -9.54 -23.56
CA LEU A 258 6.59 -9.30 -24.75
C LEU A 258 6.38 -7.83 -25.17
N ARG A 259 6.60 -6.83 -24.31
CA ARG A 259 6.03 -5.47 -24.46
C ARG A 259 7.09 -4.38 -24.34
N GLY A 260 6.82 -3.22 -24.92
CA GLY A 260 7.77 -2.10 -24.95
C GLY A 260 8.92 -2.29 -25.95
N PRO A 261 10.03 -1.52 -25.82
CA PRO A 261 11.07 -1.47 -26.84
C PRO A 261 11.87 -2.77 -26.92
N VAL A 262 11.94 -3.36 -28.13
CA VAL A 262 12.57 -4.67 -28.38
C VAL A 262 14.04 -4.73 -27.96
N ALA A 263 14.75 -3.60 -27.97
CA ALA A 263 16.14 -3.50 -27.55
C ALA A 263 16.34 -3.64 -26.02
N SER A 264 15.26 -3.54 -25.24
CA SER A 264 15.24 -3.58 -23.77
C SER A 264 14.35 -4.68 -23.19
N HIS A 265 13.78 -5.55 -24.04
CA HIS A 265 13.07 -6.75 -23.57
C HIS A 265 14.00 -7.64 -22.76
N ILE A 266 13.57 -8.04 -21.56
CA ILE A 266 14.25 -9.13 -20.86
C ILE A 266 14.05 -10.46 -21.59
N ASP A 267 15.11 -11.26 -21.69
CA ASP A 267 15.04 -12.64 -22.18
C ASP A 267 14.46 -13.51 -21.06
N PRO A 268 13.33 -14.24 -21.26
CA PRO A 268 12.63 -14.96 -20.19
C PRO A 268 13.49 -16.01 -19.47
N LYS A 269 14.63 -16.43 -20.05
CA LYS A 269 15.67 -17.23 -19.36
C LYS A 269 16.24 -16.59 -18.09
N HIS A 270 16.02 -15.30 -17.86
CA HIS A 270 16.48 -14.59 -16.67
C HIS A 270 15.46 -14.61 -15.53
N ILE A 271 14.24 -15.10 -15.78
CA ILE A 271 13.21 -15.24 -14.74
C ILE A 271 13.58 -16.43 -13.85
N GLU A 272 13.59 -16.19 -12.55
CA GLU A 272 13.73 -17.15 -11.47
C GLU A 272 12.50 -18.08 -11.38
N THR A 273 12.71 -19.39 -11.19
CA THR A 273 11.63 -20.39 -11.08
C THR A 273 10.63 -20.01 -10.01
N MET A 274 11.09 -19.49 -8.88
CA MET A 274 10.23 -19.10 -7.75
C MET A 274 9.57 -17.72 -7.89
N PHE A 275 9.55 -17.08 -9.07
CA PHE A 275 8.76 -15.86 -9.23
C PHE A 275 7.23 -16.15 -9.25
N PRO A 276 6.38 -15.41 -8.50
CA PRO A 276 4.95 -15.71 -8.30
C PRO A 276 4.04 -15.69 -9.54
N PHE A 277 4.55 -15.37 -10.73
CA PHE A 277 3.77 -15.23 -11.95
C PHE A 277 4.41 -16.04 -13.08
N ILE A 278 3.61 -16.90 -13.71
CA ILE A 278 4.04 -17.81 -14.77
C ILE A 278 3.13 -17.63 -15.99
N ASP A 279 3.71 -17.26 -17.12
CA ASP A 279 3.02 -17.27 -18.41
C ASP A 279 3.40 -18.52 -19.22
N SER A 280 2.59 -19.56 -19.04
CA SER A 280 2.62 -20.80 -19.81
C SER A 280 1.94 -20.67 -21.17
N HIS A 281 1.25 -19.57 -21.46
CA HIS A 281 0.46 -19.40 -22.67
C HIS A 281 1.28 -18.78 -23.81
N ASN A 282 1.83 -17.59 -23.59
CA ASN A 282 2.42 -16.81 -24.66
C ASN A 282 3.76 -17.35 -25.17
N LEU A 283 4.06 -17.05 -26.44
CA LEU A 283 5.33 -17.37 -27.10
C LEU A 283 5.91 -16.14 -27.80
N ALA A 284 7.19 -15.87 -27.55
CA ALA A 284 7.97 -14.89 -28.32
C ALA A 284 9.26 -15.51 -28.83
N LYS A 285 9.54 -15.36 -30.13
CA LYS A 285 10.74 -15.90 -30.81
C LYS A 285 10.96 -17.41 -30.57
N GLY A 286 9.89 -18.17 -30.32
CA GLY A 286 9.95 -19.61 -30.00
C GLY A 286 10.19 -19.96 -28.54
N ARG A 287 10.16 -18.99 -27.60
CA ARG A 287 10.36 -19.19 -26.16
C ARG A 287 9.10 -18.78 -25.38
N SER A 288 8.85 -19.41 -24.23
CA SER A 288 7.77 -19.11 -23.27
C SER A 288 8.39 -18.88 -21.89
N ALA A 289 7.83 -17.98 -21.09
CA ALA A 289 8.28 -17.79 -19.71
C ALA A 289 8.06 -19.06 -18.88
N GLY A 290 6.90 -19.72 -18.96
CA GLY A 290 6.64 -21.00 -18.29
C GLY A 290 7.62 -22.12 -18.69
N TYR A 291 8.12 -22.14 -19.93
CA TYR A 291 9.19 -23.07 -20.31
C TYR A 291 10.53 -22.73 -19.64
N GLU A 292 10.94 -21.46 -19.66
CA GLU A 292 12.24 -21.02 -19.10
C GLU A 292 12.27 -21.03 -17.55
N MET A 293 11.09 -20.98 -16.89
CA MET A 293 10.90 -21.16 -15.45
C MET A 293 10.83 -22.65 -15.04
N SER A 294 10.85 -23.58 -16.00
CA SER A 294 10.81 -25.03 -15.73
C SER A 294 12.18 -25.64 -15.38
N THR A 295 13.23 -24.82 -15.19
CA THR A 295 14.60 -25.28 -14.90
C THR A 295 15.21 -24.58 -13.69
N VAL A 296 15.80 -25.37 -12.78
CA VAL A 296 16.42 -24.88 -11.54
C VAL A 296 17.92 -24.66 -11.80
N ASP A 297 18.23 -23.62 -12.58
CA ASP A 297 19.59 -23.27 -13.01
C ASP A 297 19.95 -21.78 -12.83
N ARG A 298 19.02 -20.94 -12.35
CA ARG A 298 19.33 -19.55 -11.97
C ARG A 298 20.08 -19.52 -10.64
N ALA A 299 20.90 -18.48 -10.44
CA ALA A 299 21.70 -18.33 -9.22
C ALA A 299 20.83 -18.23 -7.95
N ASP A 300 19.69 -17.54 -8.05
CA ASP A 300 18.67 -17.39 -7.00
C ASP A 300 17.99 -18.73 -6.64
N ASP A 301 17.49 -19.47 -7.64
CA ASP A 301 16.84 -20.78 -7.45
C ASP A 301 17.80 -21.81 -6.80
N ILE A 302 19.05 -21.85 -7.26
CA ILE A 302 20.11 -22.69 -6.68
C ILE A 302 20.41 -22.27 -5.23
N ALA A 303 20.45 -20.96 -4.95
CA ALA A 303 20.68 -20.45 -3.60
C ALA A 303 19.54 -20.85 -2.65
N GLY A 304 18.28 -20.68 -3.06
CA GLY A 304 17.10 -21.02 -2.27
C GLY A 304 17.12 -22.47 -1.77
N ILE A 305 17.21 -23.44 -2.70
CA ILE A 305 17.24 -24.86 -2.34
C ILE A 305 18.49 -25.23 -1.52
N SER A 306 19.65 -24.66 -1.84
CA SER A 306 20.91 -24.96 -1.15
C SER A 306 20.99 -24.33 0.25
N ASN A 307 20.25 -23.24 0.51
CA ASN A 307 20.13 -22.64 1.84
C ASN A 307 19.30 -23.53 2.80
N LEU A 308 18.25 -24.17 2.29
CA LEU A 308 17.44 -25.12 3.08
C LEU A 308 18.10 -26.49 3.24
N TYR A 309 18.74 -27.00 2.18
CA TYR A 309 19.29 -28.36 2.14
C TYR A 309 20.78 -28.37 1.78
N PRO A 310 21.66 -27.67 2.52
CA PRO A 310 23.06 -27.50 2.12
C PRO A 310 23.83 -28.82 2.11
N THR A 311 24.60 -29.07 1.04
CA THR A 311 25.73 -30.00 1.13
C THR A 311 26.83 -29.43 2.02
N ALA A 312 27.67 -30.31 2.57
CA ALA A 312 28.84 -29.92 3.37
C ALA A 312 29.81 -28.97 2.62
N ASP A 313 29.79 -29.02 1.29
CA ASP A 313 30.65 -28.23 0.41
C ASP A 313 30.06 -26.89 -0.03
N TYR A 314 28.75 -26.66 0.11
CA TYR A 314 28.08 -25.47 -0.42
C TYR A 314 28.68 -24.18 0.15
N LEU A 315 28.63 -24.02 1.48
CA LEU A 315 29.14 -22.81 2.15
C LEU A 315 30.66 -22.67 2.07
N SER A 316 31.42 -23.75 1.91
CA SER A 316 32.89 -23.70 1.80
C SER A 316 33.39 -23.37 0.40
N LYS A 317 32.56 -23.58 -0.64
CA LYS A 317 32.90 -23.31 -2.05
C LYS A 317 32.28 -22.04 -2.61
N THR A 318 31.23 -21.48 -1.98
CA THR A 318 30.60 -20.21 -2.40
C THR A 318 31.02 -19.06 -1.49
N GLY A 319 30.89 -17.83 -1.96
CA GLY A 319 30.91 -16.64 -1.12
C GLY A 319 29.54 -16.32 -0.51
N SER A 320 29.52 -15.44 0.48
CA SER A 320 28.28 -14.93 1.06
C SER A 320 28.43 -13.46 1.46
N ILE A 321 27.31 -12.75 1.54
CA ILE A 321 27.21 -11.43 2.17
C ILE A 321 26.10 -11.50 3.23
N ALA A 322 26.41 -11.12 4.47
CA ALA A 322 25.45 -11.03 5.56
C ALA A 322 25.39 -9.59 6.08
N GLY A 323 24.22 -9.17 6.57
CA GLY A 323 24.00 -7.76 6.84
C GLY A 323 22.76 -7.43 7.64
N THR A 324 22.52 -6.13 7.77
CA THR A 324 21.31 -5.54 8.36
C THR A 324 20.90 -4.31 7.56
N LEU A 325 19.63 -4.22 7.18
CA LEU A 325 18.96 -2.97 6.81
C LEU A 325 18.41 -2.31 8.07
N VAL A 326 18.76 -1.05 8.31
CA VAL A 326 18.21 -0.25 9.42
C VAL A 326 17.60 1.05 8.91
N LEU A 327 16.66 1.59 9.69
CA LEU A 327 16.13 2.95 9.49
C LEU A 327 17.23 4.01 9.60
N LYS A 328 16.90 5.24 9.21
CA LYS A 328 17.80 6.42 9.27
C LYS A 328 18.31 6.80 10.67
N ASP A 329 17.82 6.17 11.74
CA ASP A 329 18.39 6.26 13.08
C ASP A 329 19.69 5.44 13.25
N GLY A 330 20.03 4.63 12.24
CA GLY A 330 21.21 3.77 12.19
C GLY A 330 21.11 2.53 13.11
N GLN A 331 19.96 2.25 13.72
CA GLN A 331 19.80 1.26 14.80
C GLN A 331 18.59 0.34 14.62
N THR A 332 17.42 0.87 14.26
CA THR A 332 16.18 0.10 14.21
C THR A 332 16.14 -0.75 12.94
N GLY A 333 16.14 -2.08 13.09
CA GLY A 333 16.06 -3.02 11.97
C GLY A 333 14.75 -2.89 11.18
N TYR A 334 14.82 -2.98 9.86
CA TYR A 334 13.64 -2.85 8.99
C TYR A 334 13.43 -4.11 8.15
N SER A 335 12.39 -4.88 8.47
CA SER A 335 11.99 -6.10 7.75
C SER A 335 11.15 -5.79 6.52
N GLY A 336 11.06 -6.73 5.59
CA GLY A 336 10.10 -6.65 4.47
C GLY A 336 10.61 -5.98 3.19
N ILE A 337 11.91 -5.68 3.11
CA ILE A 337 12.54 -5.09 1.92
C ILE A 337 13.37 -6.14 1.19
N ASN A 338 13.31 -6.11 -0.15
CA ASN A 338 14.11 -6.96 -1.01
C ASN A 338 15.55 -6.43 -1.09
N ILE A 339 16.51 -7.32 -0.86
CA ILE A 339 17.94 -7.05 -0.85
C ILE A 339 18.56 -7.93 -1.93
N ILE A 340 18.97 -7.32 -3.03
CA ILE A 340 19.49 -8.04 -4.20
C ILE A 340 20.99 -7.80 -4.33
N ALA A 341 21.77 -8.87 -4.42
CA ALA A 341 23.16 -8.82 -4.89
C ALA A 341 23.22 -9.15 -6.38
N ARG A 342 23.71 -8.21 -7.20
CA ARG A 342 23.92 -8.42 -8.65
C ARG A 342 25.40 -8.40 -9.01
N ASN A 343 25.85 -9.38 -9.79
CA ASN A 343 27.21 -9.40 -10.32
C ASN A 343 27.40 -8.25 -11.32
N VAL A 344 28.45 -7.44 -11.12
CA VAL A 344 28.77 -6.28 -11.97
C VAL A 344 29.01 -6.66 -13.45
N LYS A 345 29.41 -7.90 -13.74
CA LYS A 345 29.68 -8.39 -15.11
C LYS A 345 28.50 -9.13 -15.75
N ASP A 346 27.56 -9.62 -14.94
CA ASP A 346 26.39 -10.39 -15.41
C ASP A 346 25.17 -10.08 -14.51
N PRO A 347 24.63 -8.85 -14.58
CA PRO A 347 23.62 -8.36 -13.62
C PRO A 347 22.24 -9.02 -13.74
N LEU A 348 22.02 -9.83 -14.80
CA LEU A 348 20.78 -10.59 -15.02
C LEU A 348 20.98 -12.11 -14.93
N GLY A 349 22.17 -12.65 -15.22
CA GLY A 349 22.47 -14.08 -15.11
C GLY A 349 22.99 -14.52 -13.74
N ASP A 350 23.66 -13.63 -13.01
CA ASP A 350 24.28 -13.89 -11.71
C ASP A 350 23.80 -12.83 -10.70
N ALA A 351 22.56 -13.01 -10.27
CA ALA A 351 21.85 -12.17 -9.32
C ALA A 351 21.08 -13.05 -8.32
N ILE A 352 21.02 -12.62 -7.06
CA ILE A 352 20.39 -13.37 -5.96
C ILE A 352 19.67 -12.37 -5.04
N SER A 353 18.42 -12.70 -4.70
CA SER A 353 17.53 -11.94 -3.82
C SER A 353 17.35 -12.63 -2.47
N VAL A 354 17.24 -11.84 -1.40
CA VAL A 354 16.73 -12.25 -0.09
C VAL A 354 16.00 -11.06 0.52
N MET A 355 15.26 -11.27 1.60
CA MET A 355 14.59 -10.18 2.30
C MET A 355 15.15 -9.91 3.68
N SER A 356 15.06 -8.64 4.09
CA SER A 356 15.34 -8.28 5.48
C SER A 356 14.29 -8.92 6.40
N GLY A 357 14.75 -9.67 7.40
CA GLY A 357 13.90 -10.41 8.34
C GLY A 357 13.41 -11.77 7.84
N ASP A 358 13.91 -12.28 6.71
CA ASP A 358 13.47 -13.54 6.10
C ASP A 358 13.52 -14.75 7.06
N GLN A 359 14.59 -14.84 7.87
CA GLN A 359 14.79 -15.94 8.83
C GLN A 359 13.83 -15.92 10.02
N THR A 360 13.13 -14.80 10.27
CA THR A 360 12.10 -14.69 11.32
C THR A 360 10.70 -14.45 10.76
N GLN A 361 10.54 -14.29 9.44
CA GLN A 361 9.29 -13.89 8.78
C GLN A 361 8.69 -12.59 9.37
N GLY A 362 9.51 -11.72 9.97
CA GLY A 362 9.06 -10.53 10.72
C GLY A 362 8.32 -10.84 12.03
N GLN A 363 8.30 -12.10 12.49
CA GLN A 363 7.58 -12.52 13.70
C GLN A 363 8.31 -12.14 15.01
N ILE A 364 9.57 -11.69 14.94
CA ILE A 364 10.39 -11.35 16.11
C ILE A 364 10.90 -9.91 16.01
N GLY A 365 10.01 -8.96 16.28
CA GLY A 365 10.34 -7.53 16.40
C GLY A 365 10.91 -6.90 15.12
N PRO A 366 11.58 -5.74 15.22
CA PRO A 366 12.22 -5.09 14.08
C PRO A 366 13.47 -5.86 13.64
N ASP A 367 13.34 -6.71 12.61
CA ASP A 367 14.42 -7.58 12.13
C ASP A 367 14.93 -7.15 10.75
N GLY A 368 16.00 -6.36 10.75
CA GLY A 368 16.66 -5.91 9.52
C GLY A 368 17.61 -6.92 8.89
N ARG A 369 17.85 -8.09 9.51
CA ARG A 369 18.94 -8.99 9.11
C ARG A 369 18.68 -9.64 7.77
N PHE A 370 19.72 -9.83 6.98
CA PHE A 370 19.67 -10.57 5.72
C PHE A 370 20.96 -11.38 5.50
N ARG A 371 20.88 -12.44 4.68
CA ARG A 371 22.06 -13.22 4.28
C ARG A 371 21.94 -13.82 2.87
N ILE A 372 22.74 -13.29 1.95
CA ILE A 372 22.88 -13.81 0.58
C ILE A 372 24.03 -14.82 0.54
N ASN A 373 23.76 -16.05 0.08
CA ASN A 373 24.75 -17.10 -0.14
C ASN A 373 24.90 -17.37 -1.65
N ASN A 374 25.58 -18.46 -2.05
CA ASN A 374 25.77 -18.87 -3.45
C ASN A 374 26.53 -17.87 -4.36
N LEU A 375 27.20 -16.87 -3.79
CA LEU A 375 27.94 -15.88 -4.59
C LEU A 375 29.19 -16.54 -5.22
N LYS A 376 29.39 -16.31 -6.52
CA LYS A 376 30.48 -16.91 -7.30
C LYS A 376 31.84 -16.33 -6.88
N PRO A 377 32.76 -17.15 -6.32
CA PRO A 377 34.05 -16.65 -5.85
C PRO A 377 34.87 -16.00 -6.98
N GLY A 378 35.48 -14.86 -6.67
CA GLY A 378 36.31 -14.09 -7.60
C GLY A 378 35.56 -13.01 -8.38
N GLU A 379 34.22 -13.08 -8.45
CA GLU A 379 33.39 -12.02 -9.01
C GLU A 379 33.07 -10.92 -7.96
N SER A 380 32.52 -9.80 -8.43
CA SER A 380 32.17 -8.65 -7.60
C SER A 380 30.69 -8.31 -7.75
N TYR A 381 30.03 -8.08 -6.62
CA TYR A 381 28.59 -7.85 -6.53
C TYR A 381 28.28 -6.47 -5.96
N GLN A 382 27.29 -5.80 -6.54
CA GLN A 382 26.66 -4.62 -5.93
C GLN A 382 25.38 -5.06 -5.20
N ILE A 383 25.11 -4.47 -4.05
CA ILE A 383 23.89 -4.71 -3.26
C ILE A 383 23.01 -3.48 -3.31
N TYR A 384 21.70 -3.64 -3.43
CA TYR A 384 20.75 -2.53 -3.35
C TYR A 384 19.42 -2.95 -2.73
N THR A 385 18.62 -1.96 -2.33
CA THR A 385 17.25 -2.12 -1.80
C THR A 385 16.20 -2.01 -2.92
N GLU A 386 15.18 -2.86 -2.86
CA GLU A 386 14.03 -2.85 -3.78
C GLU A 386 12.74 -3.19 -3.00
N GLU A 387 11.59 -2.68 -3.43
CA GLU A 387 10.30 -3.17 -2.93
C GLU A 387 9.88 -4.45 -3.66
N ILE A 388 9.16 -5.33 -2.98
CA ILE A 388 8.42 -6.41 -3.65
C ILE A 388 7.26 -5.80 -4.42
N ASN A 389 7.21 -6.02 -5.73
CA ASN A 389 6.20 -5.40 -6.60
C ASN A 389 4.82 -6.04 -6.41
N ARG A 390 4.74 -7.39 -6.46
CA ARG A 390 3.53 -8.21 -6.32
C ARG A 390 3.87 -9.65 -5.94
N GLY A 391 2.94 -10.36 -5.29
CA GLY A 391 3.01 -11.80 -4.96
C GLY A 391 2.52 -12.10 -3.54
N GLY A 392 2.27 -13.37 -3.21
CA GLY A 392 1.96 -13.88 -1.85
C GLY A 392 3.02 -14.87 -1.35
N TYR A 393 3.21 -15.05 -0.04
CA TYR A 393 4.53 -15.43 0.54
C TYR A 393 4.45 -15.45 2.12
N PRO A 394 5.57 -15.52 2.91
CA PRO A 394 5.61 -15.47 4.41
C PRO A 394 6.29 -14.29 5.22
N THR A 395 7.23 -13.46 4.73
CA THR A 395 7.83 -12.27 5.45
C THR A 395 7.23 -10.91 5.01
N GLN A 396 6.27 -10.29 5.73
CA GLN A 396 5.47 -9.14 5.23
C GLN A 396 6.27 -8.10 4.39
N PRO A 397 5.98 -7.86 3.09
CA PRO A 397 6.68 -6.85 2.34
C PRO A 397 6.24 -5.49 2.83
N THR A 398 7.22 -4.60 2.92
CA THR A 398 7.04 -3.25 3.40
C THR A 398 7.36 -2.26 2.27
N MET A 399 6.77 -1.08 2.36
CA MET A 399 7.16 0.04 1.50
C MET A 399 8.58 0.49 1.85
N LEU A 400 9.31 0.99 0.86
CA LEU A 400 10.61 1.61 1.11
C LEU A 400 10.36 2.95 1.81
N MET A 401 10.86 3.08 3.04
CA MET A 401 10.66 4.26 3.89
C MET A 401 11.56 5.45 3.52
N SER A 402 12.33 5.31 2.44
CA SER A 402 13.30 6.28 1.91
C SER A 402 13.35 6.15 0.38
N GLN A 403 14.42 6.67 -0.25
CA GLN A 403 14.83 6.38 -1.61
C GLN A 403 15.50 4.98 -1.69
N ALA A 404 15.38 4.30 -2.84
CA ALA A 404 16.16 3.09 -3.10
C ALA A 404 17.64 3.45 -3.31
N GLU A 405 18.58 2.61 -2.85
CA GLU A 405 20.00 2.93 -2.92
C GLU A 405 20.92 1.70 -2.99
N TYR A 406 22.13 1.92 -3.52
CA TYR A 406 23.21 0.95 -3.50
C TYR A 406 24.00 1.05 -2.20
N TRP A 407 24.33 -0.11 -1.63
CA TRP A 407 25.28 -0.19 -0.53
C TRP A 407 26.67 0.31 -0.96
N ASN A 408 27.34 1.06 -0.09
CA ASN A 408 28.72 1.48 -0.32
C ASN A 408 29.58 1.56 0.97
N GLU A 409 30.90 1.72 0.80
CA GLU A 409 31.84 1.82 1.94
C GLU A 409 31.64 3.09 2.79
N GLY A 410 30.95 4.10 2.27
CA GLY A 410 30.60 5.34 2.95
C GLY A 410 29.23 5.32 3.64
N GLU A 411 28.59 4.15 3.77
CA GLU A 411 27.18 4.02 4.19
C GLU A 411 26.80 4.90 5.39
N SER A 412 25.80 5.76 5.20
CA SER A 412 25.27 6.62 6.26
C SER A 412 23.83 7.05 5.96
N ASN A 413 23.19 7.70 6.93
CA ASN A 413 21.91 8.36 6.72
C ASN A 413 22.05 9.80 6.15
N ASP A 414 23.27 10.29 5.92
CA ASP A 414 23.51 11.66 5.44
C ASP A 414 23.31 11.75 3.92
N VAL A 415 22.14 12.25 3.54
CA VAL A 415 21.69 12.47 2.15
C VAL A 415 22.61 13.36 1.31
N LEU A 416 23.62 14.04 1.91
CA LEU A 416 24.63 14.82 1.20
C LEU A 416 25.92 14.03 0.94
N ALA A 417 26.30 13.14 1.86
CA ALA A 417 27.51 12.32 1.77
C ALA A 417 27.26 10.97 1.07
N ASP A 418 26.14 10.34 1.42
CA ASP A 418 25.67 9.08 0.83
C ASP A 418 24.65 9.36 -0.27
N LYS A 419 24.76 8.67 -1.41
CA LYS A 419 24.01 8.99 -2.64
C LYS A 419 23.54 7.71 -3.31
N PRO A 420 22.27 7.62 -3.76
CA PRO A 420 21.68 6.39 -4.31
C PRO A 420 22.50 5.62 -5.34
N CYS A 421 23.23 6.32 -6.21
CA CYS A 421 24.03 5.73 -7.29
C CYS A 421 25.51 5.48 -6.93
N VAL A 422 25.96 5.81 -5.72
CA VAL A 422 27.31 5.47 -5.25
C VAL A 422 27.27 4.04 -4.74
N ALA A 423 28.07 3.16 -5.34
CA ALA A 423 28.04 1.74 -5.07
C ALA A 423 29.45 1.20 -4.89
N THR A 424 29.71 0.46 -3.79
CA THR A 424 30.96 -0.28 -3.63
C THR A 424 30.72 -1.76 -3.92
N ALA A 425 31.43 -2.31 -4.91
CA ALA A 425 31.27 -3.71 -5.29
C ALA A 425 32.03 -4.65 -4.34
N ILE A 426 31.32 -5.54 -3.66
CA ILE A 426 31.90 -6.54 -2.77
C ILE A 426 32.41 -7.73 -3.58
N LYS A 427 33.70 -8.05 -3.44
CA LYS A 427 34.29 -9.25 -4.06
C LYS A 427 33.94 -10.51 -3.24
N ALA A 428 33.33 -11.49 -3.89
CA ALA A 428 33.00 -12.77 -3.29
C ALA A 428 34.24 -13.69 -3.18
N GLU A 429 34.34 -14.43 -2.08
CA GLU A 429 35.45 -15.34 -1.76
C GLU A 429 34.88 -16.65 -1.19
N ALA A 430 35.40 -17.79 -1.63
CA ALA A 430 34.91 -19.11 -1.21
C ALA A 430 35.08 -19.32 0.31
N GLY A 431 34.02 -19.74 1.00
CA GLY A 431 34.06 -19.95 2.45
C GLY A 431 34.01 -18.67 3.29
N VAL A 432 33.92 -17.49 2.67
CA VAL A 432 33.98 -16.19 3.34
C VAL A 432 32.62 -15.50 3.29
N THR A 433 32.14 -15.08 4.47
CA THR A 433 31.02 -14.14 4.58
C THR A 433 31.57 -12.73 4.68
N LYS A 434 31.30 -11.89 3.67
CA LYS A 434 31.52 -10.44 3.73
C LYS A 434 30.33 -9.77 4.44
N THR A 435 30.49 -8.52 4.86
CA THR A 435 29.48 -7.77 5.60
C THR A 435 29.01 -6.55 4.84
N ALA A 436 27.70 -6.29 4.84
CA ALA A 436 27.11 -5.04 4.37
C ALA A 436 26.06 -4.57 5.39
N LYS A 437 26.22 -3.36 5.94
CA LYS A 437 25.16 -2.71 6.71
C LYS A 437 24.52 -1.70 5.77
N LEU A 438 23.21 -1.80 5.55
CA LEU A 438 22.46 -0.80 4.83
C LEU A 438 21.77 0.14 5.83
N ILE A 439 21.83 1.44 5.60
CA ILE A 439 21.20 2.46 6.44
C ILE A 439 20.34 3.31 5.53
N PHE A 440 19.01 3.30 5.71
CA PHE A 440 18.17 4.17 4.89
C PHE A 440 18.61 5.62 5.01
N ASN A 441 18.92 6.21 3.86
CA ASN A 441 19.23 7.62 3.73
C ASN A 441 18.10 8.48 4.35
N GLY A 442 18.43 9.58 5.03
CA GLY A 442 17.43 10.47 5.59
C GLY A 442 17.96 11.40 6.69
N SER A 443 17.63 12.69 6.56
CA SER A 443 17.97 13.71 7.56
C SER A 443 17.35 13.35 8.92
N THR A 444 18.15 13.30 10.00
CA THR A 444 17.67 13.17 11.39
C THR A 444 17.37 14.52 12.05
N ASP A 445 17.53 15.61 11.30
CA ASP A 445 17.24 16.99 11.70
C ASP A 445 16.42 17.74 10.63
N GLY A 446 16.02 18.98 10.95
CA GLY A 446 15.11 19.75 10.11
C GLY A 446 13.72 19.11 10.01
N VAL A 447 13.18 19.07 8.78
CA VAL A 447 11.89 18.45 8.50
C VAL A 447 12.00 16.94 8.62
N GLN A 448 11.06 16.31 9.33
CA GLN A 448 10.94 14.86 9.45
C GLN A 448 9.67 14.39 8.74
N TYR A 449 9.78 13.34 7.92
CA TYR A 449 8.70 12.78 7.12
C TYR A 449 8.56 11.29 7.42
N SER A 450 7.39 10.88 7.94
CA SER A 450 7.18 9.53 8.47
C SER A 450 5.83 8.98 8.04
N PHE A 451 5.79 7.80 7.42
CA PHE A 451 4.53 7.06 7.25
C PHE A 451 3.94 6.70 8.62
N LEU A 452 2.62 6.84 8.79
CA LEU A 452 1.91 6.51 10.03
C LEU A 452 1.02 5.28 9.92
N THR A 453 0.19 5.21 8.89
CA THR A 453 -0.92 4.25 8.81
C THR A 453 -1.53 4.19 7.41
N ALA A 454 -2.13 3.04 7.06
CA ALA A 454 -2.91 2.81 5.85
C ALA A 454 -4.38 3.31 5.98
N GLY A 455 -4.56 4.50 6.54
CA GLY A 455 -5.85 5.17 6.71
C GLY A 455 -5.71 6.68 6.52
N TYR A 456 -6.83 7.40 6.43
CA TYR A 456 -6.83 8.85 6.26
C TYR A 456 -6.91 9.55 7.63
N LEU A 457 -5.88 10.32 8.01
CA LEU A 457 -5.98 11.27 9.12
C LEU A 457 -6.31 12.66 8.57
N THR A 458 -7.44 13.20 9.02
CA THR A 458 -8.06 14.43 8.49
C THR A 458 -8.09 15.56 9.53
N SER A 459 -7.61 15.31 10.75
CA SER A 459 -7.53 16.31 11.82
C SER A 459 -6.33 16.07 12.74
N LEU A 460 -5.70 17.14 13.24
CA LEU A 460 -4.55 17.12 14.17
C LEU A 460 -4.84 17.90 15.45
N SER A 461 -4.33 17.41 16.58
CA SER A 461 -4.20 18.18 17.83
C SER A 461 -3.19 19.34 17.68
N ASP A 462 -3.20 20.31 18.59
CA ASP A 462 -2.37 21.52 18.50
C ASP A 462 -0.89 21.23 18.72
N ASP A 463 -0.58 20.24 19.57
CA ASP A 463 0.77 19.73 19.76
C ASP A 463 1.26 18.82 18.61
N GLY A 464 0.34 18.42 17.71
CA GLY A 464 0.61 17.50 16.62
C GLY A 464 0.98 16.09 17.09
N LEU A 465 0.57 15.66 18.29
CA LEU A 465 0.86 14.32 18.83
C LEU A 465 -0.31 13.34 18.70
N ARG A 466 -1.50 13.83 18.32
CA ARG A 466 -2.70 13.03 18.04
C ARG A 466 -3.39 13.49 16.78
N ALA A 467 -4.07 12.55 16.12
CA ALA A 467 -4.83 12.82 14.91
C ALA A 467 -6.12 12.01 14.87
N GLY A 468 -7.20 12.62 14.38
CA GLY A 468 -8.48 11.96 14.10
C GLY A 468 -8.59 11.62 12.61
N GLY A 469 -9.23 10.50 12.29
CA GLY A 469 -9.33 10.01 10.91
C GLY A 469 -10.34 8.88 10.71
N MET A 470 -10.30 8.29 9.52
CA MET A 470 -11.13 7.15 9.12
C MET A 470 -10.35 6.10 8.32
N VAL A 471 -10.75 4.83 8.48
CA VAL A 471 -10.36 3.70 7.63
C VAL A 471 -11.59 3.29 6.80
N GLY A 472 -11.39 2.84 5.56
CA GLY A 472 -12.53 2.61 4.66
C GLY A 472 -13.22 3.94 4.31
N TYR A 473 -14.55 3.98 4.37
CA TYR A 473 -15.35 5.18 4.07
C TYR A 473 -16.09 5.74 5.30
N ASP A 474 -16.02 5.04 6.43
CA ASP A 474 -17.01 5.13 7.51
C ASP A 474 -16.44 4.86 8.92
N THR A 475 -15.32 4.14 9.05
CA THR A 475 -14.86 3.61 10.34
C THR A 475 -13.91 4.59 11.02
N PRO A 476 -14.31 5.25 12.13
CA PRO A 476 -13.47 6.25 12.80
C PRO A 476 -12.29 5.62 13.54
N PHE A 477 -11.14 6.31 13.53
CA PHE A 477 -9.98 5.95 14.35
C PHE A 477 -9.21 7.19 14.83
N VAL A 478 -8.42 7.00 15.88
CA VAL A 478 -7.44 8.00 16.36
C VAL A 478 -6.04 7.43 16.26
N TRP A 479 -5.10 8.23 15.81
CA TRP A 479 -3.66 7.97 15.95
C TRP A 479 -3.09 8.81 17.11
N ASP A 480 -2.28 8.19 17.95
CA ASP A 480 -1.48 8.85 19.00
C ASP A 480 -0.02 8.45 18.82
N VAL A 481 0.90 9.42 18.88
CA VAL A 481 2.34 9.21 18.64
C VAL A 481 3.00 8.17 19.56
N LYS A 482 2.41 7.89 20.73
CA LYS A 482 2.93 6.93 21.72
C LYS A 482 2.31 5.54 21.60
N THR A 483 1.05 5.45 21.17
CA THR A 483 0.31 4.17 21.11
C THR A 483 -0.02 3.69 19.70
N GLY A 484 0.27 4.48 18.67
CA GLY A 484 -0.07 4.17 17.28
C GLY A 484 -1.56 4.39 16.96
N PRO A 485 -2.06 3.82 15.86
CA PRO A 485 -3.47 3.86 15.50
C PRO A 485 -4.32 2.99 16.44
N ARG A 486 -5.44 3.54 16.88
CA ARG A 486 -6.46 2.92 17.73
C ARG A 486 -7.83 3.07 17.08
N LEU A 487 -8.44 1.95 16.69
CA LEU A 487 -9.85 1.91 16.30
C LEU A 487 -10.74 2.24 17.50
N LEU A 488 -11.88 2.88 17.26
CA LEU A 488 -12.89 3.11 18.29
C LEU A 488 -13.64 1.79 18.60
N PRO A 489 -14.19 1.61 19.82
CA PRO A 489 -14.87 0.36 20.19
C PRO A 489 -16.09 0.08 19.32
N GLN A 490 -16.15 -1.11 18.72
CA GLN A 490 -17.20 -1.49 17.75
C GLN A 490 -18.59 -1.55 18.38
N GLU A 491 -18.67 -1.86 19.68
CA GLU A 491 -19.92 -1.89 20.46
C GLU A 491 -20.61 -0.52 20.59
N LEU A 492 -19.94 0.58 20.21
CA LEU A 492 -20.52 1.92 20.20
C LEU A 492 -21.24 2.28 18.89
N ASP A 493 -21.19 1.42 17.86
CA ASP A 493 -21.89 1.61 16.57
C ASP A 493 -21.66 3.01 15.96
N LEU A 494 -20.38 3.39 15.84
CA LEU A 494 -19.95 4.73 15.43
C LEU A 494 -19.62 4.83 13.95
N LEU A 495 -19.92 6.00 13.39
CA LEU A 495 -19.57 6.42 12.04
C LEU A 495 -18.62 7.64 12.10
N SER A 496 -17.69 7.75 11.16
CA SER A 496 -16.82 8.91 11.02
C SER A 496 -17.57 10.14 10.50
N SER A 497 -17.41 11.27 11.19
CA SER A 497 -17.78 12.59 10.66
C SER A 497 -16.87 12.98 9.49
N ALA A 498 -17.30 13.92 8.64
CA ALA A 498 -16.69 14.20 7.33
C ALA A 498 -15.18 14.45 7.37
N MET A 499 -14.73 15.14 8.43
CA MET A 499 -13.34 15.49 8.66
C MET A 499 -12.77 14.87 9.95
N SER A 500 -13.54 14.00 10.63
CA SER A 500 -13.12 13.29 11.84
C SER A 500 -12.41 14.21 12.86
N ASN A 501 -12.98 15.41 13.08
CA ASN A 501 -12.26 16.49 13.75
C ASN A 501 -11.90 16.13 15.19
N ILE A 502 -10.67 16.45 15.61
CA ILE A 502 -10.19 16.28 16.97
C ILE A 502 -9.98 17.65 17.64
N THR A 503 -10.15 17.72 18.96
CA THR A 503 -9.83 18.94 19.74
C THR A 503 -8.33 19.19 19.81
N GLY A 504 -7.95 20.43 20.12
CA GLY A 504 -6.55 20.87 20.20
C GLY A 504 -5.73 20.14 21.28
N ASP A 505 -6.38 19.69 22.35
CA ASP A 505 -5.80 18.81 23.38
C ASP A 505 -5.82 17.31 23.00
N GLY A 506 -6.35 16.97 21.83
CA GLY A 506 -6.46 15.61 21.33
C GLY A 506 -7.36 14.70 22.19
N ARG A 507 -8.32 15.26 22.95
CA ARG A 507 -9.20 14.49 23.85
C ARG A 507 -10.52 14.08 23.21
N PHE A 508 -11.18 14.97 22.48
CA PHE A 508 -12.49 14.72 21.90
C PHE A 508 -12.42 14.61 20.39
N MET A 509 -13.08 13.60 19.83
CA MET A 509 -13.25 13.41 18.39
C MET A 509 -14.73 13.55 18.02
N MET A 510 -15.00 14.21 16.91
CA MET A 510 -16.35 14.31 16.34
C MET A 510 -16.67 13.07 15.51
N VAL A 511 -17.76 12.40 15.86
CA VAL A 511 -18.27 11.16 15.25
C VAL A 511 -19.79 11.23 15.16
N GLU A 512 -20.41 10.32 14.41
CA GLU A 512 -21.86 10.13 14.44
C GLU A 512 -22.19 8.86 15.23
N ALA A 513 -23.20 8.92 16.10
CA ALA A 513 -23.58 7.82 16.99
C ALA A 513 -25.10 7.65 17.07
N ASN A 514 -25.57 6.42 17.30
CA ASN A 514 -26.97 6.17 17.68
C ASN A 514 -27.15 6.44 19.19
N PHE A 515 -28.20 7.22 19.54
CA PHE A 515 -28.58 7.50 20.93
C PHE A 515 -29.99 7.02 21.32
N ASP A 516 -30.82 6.58 20.38
CA ASP A 516 -32.17 6.07 20.67
C ASP A 516 -32.23 4.54 20.76
N GLY A 517 -31.21 3.84 20.26
CA GLY A 517 -31.09 2.38 20.28
C GLY A 517 -32.09 1.66 19.37
N GLN A 518 -32.78 2.39 18.47
CA GLN A 518 -33.74 1.83 17.54
C GLN A 518 -33.03 1.31 16.30
N ILE A 519 -33.53 0.17 15.80
CA ILE A 519 -33.18 -0.38 14.50
C ILE A 519 -34.37 -0.12 13.59
N GLN A 520 -34.15 0.68 12.56
CA GLN A 520 -35.10 0.96 11.49
C GLN A 520 -34.89 -0.04 10.35
N VAL A 521 -35.76 0.00 9.34
CA VAL A 521 -35.68 -0.87 8.16
C VAL A 521 -35.86 0.00 6.91
N ASP A 522 -34.97 -0.14 5.94
CA ASP A 522 -35.02 0.60 4.68
C ASP A 522 -36.10 0.04 3.71
N PRO A 523 -36.37 0.69 2.56
CA PRO A 523 -37.35 0.20 1.60
C PRO A 523 -37.06 -1.18 0.99
N ASP A 524 -35.79 -1.62 1.01
CA ASP A 524 -35.33 -2.91 0.49
C ASP A 524 -35.30 -4.02 1.58
N GLY A 525 -35.64 -3.67 2.83
CA GLY A 525 -35.75 -4.59 3.96
C GLY A 525 -34.47 -4.73 4.81
N GLN A 526 -33.45 -3.90 4.60
CA GLN A 526 -32.22 -3.93 5.38
C GLN A 526 -32.35 -3.17 6.71
N PRO A 527 -31.86 -3.71 7.83
CA PRO A 527 -31.88 -3.04 9.12
C PRO A 527 -30.79 -1.97 9.24
N PHE A 528 -31.11 -0.80 9.81
CA PHE A 528 -30.14 0.27 10.04
C PHE A 528 -30.34 1.01 11.37
N THR A 529 -29.32 1.74 11.83
CA THR A 529 -29.40 2.63 13.01
C THR A 529 -29.24 4.08 12.57
N LEU A 530 -30.11 4.97 13.09
CA LEU A 530 -30.09 6.40 12.73
C LEU A 530 -29.11 7.16 13.64
N LYS A 531 -28.06 7.73 13.05
CA LYS A 531 -26.94 8.35 13.77
C LYS A 531 -27.06 9.88 13.81
N GLN A 532 -26.44 10.48 14.82
CA GLN A 532 -26.40 11.93 15.03
C GLN A 532 -25.03 12.39 15.52
N MET A 533 -24.69 13.65 15.26
CA MET A 533 -23.48 14.31 15.72
C MET A 533 -23.21 14.09 17.21
N ALA A 534 -22.01 13.61 17.51
CA ALA A 534 -21.52 13.31 18.84
C ALA A 534 -20.07 13.76 19.03
N LEU A 535 -19.68 13.94 20.29
CA LEU A 535 -18.27 13.93 20.70
C LEU A 535 -17.98 12.64 21.45
N TRP A 536 -16.96 11.92 20.98
CA TRP A 536 -16.38 10.77 21.67
C TRP A 536 -15.14 11.22 22.45
N ASP A 537 -15.04 10.81 23.72
CA ASP A 537 -13.94 11.11 24.63
C ASP A 537 -12.90 9.97 24.63
N TYR A 538 -11.66 10.28 24.22
CA TYR A 538 -10.58 9.30 24.02
C TYR A 538 -10.19 8.53 25.30
N ASP A 539 -10.26 9.20 26.46
CA ASP A 539 -9.79 8.67 27.75
C ASP A 539 -10.86 7.78 28.42
N THR A 540 -12.14 8.06 28.17
CA THR A 540 -13.28 7.42 28.87
C THR A 540 -14.21 6.60 27.96
N ASN A 541 -14.05 6.72 26.64
CA ASN A 541 -14.97 6.24 25.60
C ASN A 541 -16.40 6.83 25.70
N ALA A 542 -16.63 7.86 26.52
CA ALA A 542 -17.94 8.44 26.70
C ALA A 542 -18.40 9.20 25.45
N LEU A 543 -19.68 9.05 25.10
CA LEU A 543 -20.33 9.78 24.02
C LEU A 543 -21.17 10.93 24.56
N LYS A 544 -21.06 12.09 23.93
CA LYS A 544 -21.88 13.27 24.21
C LYS A 544 -22.66 13.66 22.95
N PRO A 545 -24.01 13.58 22.95
CA PRO A 545 -24.80 14.01 21.81
C PRO A 545 -24.69 15.53 21.61
N LEU A 546 -24.54 15.93 20.34
CA LEU A 546 -24.69 17.31 19.86
C LEU A 546 -26.08 17.54 19.29
N GLY A 547 -26.78 16.46 18.92
CA GLY A 547 -28.18 16.44 18.52
C GLY A 547 -28.41 16.70 17.04
N ALA A 548 -29.68 16.75 16.67
CA ALA A 548 -30.18 16.98 15.30
C ALA A 548 -31.48 17.81 15.35
N LEU A 549 -31.95 18.30 14.20
CA LEU A 549 -33.23 19.01 14.06
C LEU A 549 -34.42 18.05 13.91
N SER A 550 -34.17 16.84 13.43
CA SER A 550 -35.06 15.68 13.51
C SER A 550 -34.32 14.51 14.17
N ASN A 551 -35.04 13.65 14.86
CA ASN A 551 -34.54 12.37 15.36
C ASN A 551 -35.10 11.16 14.58
N ARG A 552 -35.74 11.40 13.42
CA ARG A 552 -36.32 10.35 12.58
C ARG A 552 -36.09 10.51 11.09
N CYS A 553 -35.72 11.70 10.63
CA CYS A 553 -35.43 11.95 9.22
C CYS A 553 -33.97 11.63 8.90
N ASP A 554 -33.76 10.92 7.79
CA ASP A 554 -32.46 10.52 7.25
C ASP A 554 -32.09 11.39 6.04
N SER A 555 -30.79 11.49 5.75
CA SER A 555 -30.24 12.13 4.55
C SER A 555 -29.58 11.10 3.62
N TRP A 556 -30.11 10.99 2.40
CA TRP A 556 -29.45 10.39 1.23
C TRP A 556 -28.79 9.01 1.45
N GLY A 557 -29.44 8.13 2.21
CA GLY A 557 -29.01 6.73 2.40
C GLY A 557 -27.81 6.54 3.34
N GLY A 558 -27.42 7.58 4.09
CA GLY A 558 -26.34 7.50 5.08
C GLY A 558 -26.78 7.03 6.47
N HIS A 559 -28.10 7.01 6.75
CA HIS A 559 -28.68 6.73 8.06
C HIS A 559 -28.24 7.71 9.14
N ILE A 560 -28.34 9.02 8.83
CA ILE A 560 -27.84 10.14 9.63
C ILE A 560 -28.89 11.28 9.68
N SER A 561 -29.21 11.79 10.87
CA SER A 561 -30.04 13.01 11.04
C SER A 561 -29.25 14.30 11.28
N SER A 562 -27.99 14.20 11.72
CA SER A 562 -27.05 15.32 11.70
C SER A 562 -25.65 14.80 11.45
N TYR A 563 -24.90 15.47 10.58
CA TYR A 563 -23.57 15.06 10.14
C TYR A 563 -22.55 16.15 10.40
N GLY A 564 -21.47 15.82 11.10
CA GLY A 564 -20.43 16.75 11.49
C GLY A 564 -19.44 17.04 10.36
N TRP A 565 -19.03 18.31 10.24
CA TRP A 565 -18.04 18.74 9.25
C TRP A 565 -16.90 19.60 9.81
N GLY A 566 -17.20 20.40 10.84
CA GLY A 566 -16.22 21.25 11.50
C GLY A 566 -16.42 21.31 13.01
N MET A 567 -15.32 21.42 13.75
CA MET A 567 -15.33 21.61 15.20
C MET A 567 -14.23 22.60 15.60
N ASN A 568 -14.49 23.48 16.57
CA ASN A 568 -13.45 24.37 17.09
C ASN A 568 -12.46 23.62 17.99
N ARG A 569 -11.23 24.15 18.12
CA ARG A 569 -10.14 23.53 18.91
C ARG A 569 -10.52 23.14 20.34
N LYS A 570 -11.57 23.73 20.93
CA LYS A 570 -12.02 23.51 22.32
C LYS A 570 -13.17 22.50 22.46
N GLY A 571 -13.75 22.00 21.37
CA GLY A 571 -14.95 21.14 21.41
C GLY A 571 -16.18 21.85 22.00
N THR A 572 -16.24 23.19 21.90
CA THR A 572 -17.32 24.03 22.44
C THR A 572 -18.27 24.55 21.37
N ALA A 573 -17.89 24.46 20.10
CA ALA A 573 -18.75 24.69 18.94
C ALA A 573 -18.44 23.66 17.85
N ALA A 574 -19.48 23.16 17.20
CA ALA A 574 -19.40 22.20 16.10
C ALA A 574 -20.47 22.53 15.04
N VAL A 575 -20.17 22.23 13.78
CA VAL A 575 -20.96 22.61 12.61
C VAL A 575 -21.02 21.48 11.59
N GLY A 576 -22.05 21.54 10.76
CA GLY A 576 -22.32 20.54 9.73
C GLY A 576 -23.66 20.80 9.05
N PHE A 577 -24.42 19.74 8.82
CA PHE A 577 -25.82 19.82 8.42
C PHE A 577 -26.71 18.94 9.30
N SER A 578 -28.02 19.16 9.25
CA SER A 578 -29.01 18.29 9.88
C SER A 578 -30.30 18.23 9.07
N THR A 579 -30.89 17.05 9.01
CA THR A 579 -32.23 16.82 8.47
C THR A 579 -33.26 17.48 9.38
N TYR A 580 -34.32 18.03 8.80
CA TYR A 580 -35.41 18.62 9.56
C TYR A 580 -36.74 17.96 9.21
N GLU A 581 -37.69 18.13 10.12
CA GLU A 581 -39.06 17.65 10.02
C GLU A 581 -39.99 18.82 9.70
N ASN A 582 -40.87 18.64 8.71
CA ASN A 582 -41.93 19.60 8.39
C ASN A 582 -43.00 19.61 9.49
N ALA A 583 -43.80 20.69 9.56
CA ALA A 583 -44.84 20.82 10.59
C ALA A 583 -45.96 19.75 10.53
N ASP A 584 -46.09 19.02 9.42
CA ASP A 584 -47.00 17.89 9.24
C ASP A 584 -46.37 16.53 9.59
N GLY A 585 -45.08 16.52 9.93
CA GLY A 585 -44.32 15.32 10.26
C GLY A 585 -43.67 14.61 9.06
N SER A 586 -43.79 15.13 7.84
CA SER A 586 -42.96 14.67 6.72
C SER A 586 -41.49 15.09 6.91
N CYS A 587 -40.57 14.36 6.30
CA CYS A 587 -39.17 14.79 6.24
C CYS A 587 -39.00 15.85 5.15
N GLY A 588 -38.01 16.74 5.30
CA GLY A 588 -37.71 17.76 4.29
C GLY A 588 -37.25 17.13 2.97
N ASP A 589 -38.08 17.19 1.94
CA ASP A 589 -37.70 16.83 0.57
C ASP A 589 -37.18 18.07 -0.19
N PHE A 590 -36.21 17.84 -1.08
CA PHE A 590 -35.70 18.87 -1.99
C PHE A 590 -36.70 19.12 -3.13
N ASP A 591 -37.19 20.35 -3.25
CA ASP A 591 -37.92 20.81 -4.44
C ASP A 591 -37.15 21.98 -5.08
N PRO A 592 -36.55 21.80 -6.28
CA PRO A 592 -35.79 22.84 -6.97
C PRO A 592 -36.62 24.06 -7.40
N GLN A 593 -37.96 23.92 -7.50
CA GLN A 593 -38.88 25.00 -7.89
C GLN A 593 -39.42 25.77 -6.68
N LEU A 594 -39.49 25.13 -5.51
CA LEU A 594 -39.91 25.77 -4.25
C LEU A 594 -38.72 26.27 -3.40
N GLY A 595 -37.49 25.85 -3.70
CA GLY A 595 -36.28 26.25 -2.97
C GLY A 595 -36.17 25.66 -1.56
N THR A 596 -36.80 24.51 -1.32
CA THR A 596 -36.71 23.77 -0.04
C THR A 596 -35.48 22.87 -0.04
N LEU A 597 -34.73 22.81 1.07
CA LEU A 597 -33.56 21.94 1.20
C LEU A 597 -33.93 20.58 1.80
N SER A 598 -33.21 19.52 1.43
CA SER A 598 -33.28 18.24 2.16
C SER A 598 -32.58 18.27 3.53
N VAL A 599 -31.62 19.19 3.71
CA VAL A 599 -30.85 19.38 4.95
C VAL A 599 -30.60 20.86 5.21
N ALA A 600 -30.59 21.27 6.48
CA ALA A 600 -30.25 22.64 6.88
C ALA A 600 -28.81 22.72 7.44
N PRO A 601 -28.06 23.81 7.17
CA PRO A 601 -26.77 24.03 7.82
C PRO A 601 -26.97 24.17 9.33
N TYR A 602 -26.14 23.48 10.11
CA TYR A 602 -26.36 23.27 11.54
C TYR A 602 -25.21 23.83 12.38
N LEU A 603 -25.56 24.43 13.53
CA LEU A 603 -24.59 24.93 14.52
C LEU A 603 -24.97 24.43 15.91
N TRP A 604 -24.09 23.63 16.50
CA TRP A 604 -24.10 23.33 17.93
C TRP A 604 -23.12 24.22 18.69
N THR A 605 -23.53 24.71 19.86
CA THR A 605 -22.59 25.28 20.83
C THR A 605 -22.89 24.78 22.24
N ALA A 606 -21.86 24.62 23.06
CA ALA A 606 -21.98 24.17 24.45
C ALA A 606 -22.88 25.04 25.33
N LYS A 607 -23.18 26.29 24.92
CA LYS A 607 -24.06 27.23 25.66
C LYS A 607 -25.51 27.25 25.16
N LYS A 608 -25.76 26.96 23.88
CA LYS A 608 -27.08 27.11 23.24
C LYS A 608 -27.68 25.79 22.72
N GLY A 609 -26.92 24.69 22.76
CA GLY A 609 -27.28 23.46 22.06
C GLY A 609 -27.21 23.61 20.54
N GLY A 610 -27.87 22.68 19.85
CA GLY A 610 -27.98 22.64 18.40
C GLY A 610 -29.17 23.41 17.84
N ARG A 611 -29.00 24.04 16.68
CA ARG A 611 -30.03 24.83 15.97
C ARG A 611 -29.64 25.03 14.49
N PRO A 612 -30.59 25.32 13.59
CA PRO A 612 -30.26 25.65 12.21
C PRO A 612 -29.60 27.03 12.13
N LEU A 613 -28.77 27.22 11.12
CA LEU A 613 -28.30 28.53 10.70
C LEU A 613 -29.33 29.19 9.76
N ARG A 614 -29.31 30.52 9.72
CA ARG A 614 -30.28 31.32 8.97
C ARG A 614 -30.02 31.26 7.47
N LEU A 615 -31.09 31.12 6.68
CA LEU A 615 -31.03 31.11 5.21
C LEU A 615 -31.79 32.29 4.58
N ASP A 616 -32.39 33.17 5.39
CA ASP A 616 -33.19 34.28 4.88
C ASP A 616 -32.37 35.28 4.07
N GLY A 617 -32.84 35.58 2.85
CA GLY A 617 -32.17 36.48 1.91
C GLY A 617 -31.18 35.81 0.95
N LEU A 618 -30.91 34.51 1.08
CA LEU A 618 -30.15 33.75 0.08
C LEU A 618 -31.04 33.39 -1.13
N ASN A 619 -30.43 33.31 -2.32
CA ASN A 619 -31.09 32.70 -3.48
C ASN A 619 -31.02 31.18 -3.34
N MET A 620 -32.16 30.51 -3.18
CA MET A 620 -32.26 29.06 -2.98
C MET A 620 -32.60 28.29 -4.28
N GLU A 621 -32.77 28.98 -5.41
CA GLU A 621 -33.06 28.33 -6.70
C GLU A 621 -31.91 27.37 -7.07
N TRP A 622 -32.24 26.13 -7.45
CA TRP A 622 -31.28 25.07 -7.80
C TRP A 622 -30.26 24.70 -6.70
N MET A 623 -30.54 24.96 -5.42
CA MET A 623 -29.67 24.55 -4.31
C MET A 623 -30.20 23.29 -3.61
N PRO A 624 -29.67 22.08 -3.91
CA PRO A 624 -30.13 20.84 -3.27
C PRO A 624 -29.75 20.71 -1.79
N TRP A 625 -28.65 21.33 -1.38
CA TRP A 625 -28.13 21.28 -0.01
C TRP A 625 -27.23 22.49 0.29
N ILE A 626 -27.22 22.90 1.56
CA ILE A 626 -26.24 23.82 2.14
C ILE A 626 -25.77 23.22 3.46
N ARG A 627 -24.45 23.25 3.72
CA ARG A 627 -23.86 22.83 5.00
C ARG A 627 -22.95 23.91 5.58
N ALA A 628 -22.84 23.94 6.90
CA ALA A 628 -21.73 24.61 7.56
C ALA A 628 -20.50 23.68 7.60
N ALA A 629 -19.32 24.28 7.59
CA ALA A 629 -18.05 23.60 7.30
C ALA A 629 -16.96 23.92 8.32
N GLY A 630 -16.82 25.20 8.68
CA GLY A 630 -15.79 25.69 9.62
C GLY A 630 -16.38 26.63 10.67
N VAL A 631 -15.77 26.66 11.86
CA VAL A 631 -16.23 27.48 12.99
C VAL A 631 -15.07 28.00 13.84
N SER A 632 -15.10 29.29 14.21
CA SER A 632 -14.06 29.95 15.00
C SER A 632 -13.99 29.46 16.46
N GLY A 633 -12.88 29.78 17.15
CA GLY A 633 -12.61 29.37 18.53
C GLY A 633 -13.63 29.82 19.58
N ASP A 634 -14.38 30.89 19.29
CA ASP A 634 -15.47 31.41 20.12
C ASP A 634 -16.87 30.97 19.64
N GLY A 635 -16.97 30.31 18.47
CA GLY A 635 -18.23 30.00 17.79
C GLY A 635 -18.91 31.21 17.13
N GLY A 636 -18.21 32.34 17.01
CA GLY A 636 -18.74 33.61 16.53
C GLY A 636 -18.67 33.82 15.02
N VAL A 637 -17.84 33.06 14.29
CA VAL A 637 -17.80 33.03 12.82
C VAL A 637 -17.99 31.59 12.38
N VAL A 638 -18.99 31.35 11.55
CA VAL A 638 -19.22 30.08 10.86
C VAL A 638 -19.13 30.31 9.36
N VAL A 639 -18.53 29.37 8.65
CA VAL A 639 -18.43 29.36 7.19
C VAL A 639 -18.98 28.04 6.64
N GLY A 640 -19.42 28.04 5.40
CA GLY A 640 -20.02 26.87 4.75
C GLY A 640 -20.07 26.98 3.23
N GLN A 641 -20.65 25.97 2.61
CA GLN A 641 -20.85 25.93 1.16
C GLN A 641 -22.17 25.25 0.77
N GLY A 642 -22.64 25.54 -0.44
CA GLY A 642 -23.79 24.90 -1.07
C GLY A 642 -23.45 24.45 -2.49
N ASN A 643 -23.93 23.27 -2.88
CA ASN A 643 -23.81 22.68 -4.22
C ASN A 643 -22.37 22.59 -4.81
N GLY A 644 -21.32 22.76 -4.00
CA GLY A 644 -19.93 22.84 -4.48
C GLY A 644 -19.57 24.12 -5.25
N THR A 645 -20.51 25.07 -5.38
CA THR A 645 -20.38 26.26 -6.23
C THR A 645 -20.60 27.57 -5.47
N ASN A 646 -21.09 27.52 -4.23
CA ASN A 646 -21.48 28.68 -3.45
C ASN A 646 -20.81 28.68 -2.07
N ALA A 647 -20.31 29.84 -1.65
CA ALA A 647 -19.59 30.08 -0.41
C ALA A 647 -20.42 30.96 0.54
N TYR A 648 -20.62 30.52 1.78
CA TYR A 648 -21.46 31.19 2.76
C TYR A 648 -20.75 31.47 4.07
N ALA A 649 -21.23 32.50 4.79
CA ALA A 649 -20.81 32.75 6.16
C ALA A 649 -21.93 33.30 7.05
N TRP A 650 -21.79 33.07 8.35
CA TRP A 650 -22.65 33.58 9.41
C TRP A 650 -21.79 34.18 10.52
N VAL A 651 -21.87 35.50 10.69
CA VAL A 651 -21.13 36.23 11.73
C VAL A 651 -22.07 36.54 12.89
N LYS A 652 -21.74 36.04 14.08
CA LYS A 652 -22.49 36.18 15.34
C LYS A 652 -23.97 35.78 15.23
N GLU A 653 -24.26 34.75 14.43
CA GLU A 653 -25.63 34.30 14.11
C GLU A 653 -26.53 35.40 13.49
N GLY A 654 -25.91 36.36 12.79
CA GLY A 654 -26.59 37.39 12.01
C GLY A 654 -27.28 36.84 10.76
N ALA A 655 -27.66 37.76 9.86
CA ALA A 655 -28.11 37.38 8.52
C ALA A 655 -26.98 36.63 7.77
N PRO A 656 -27.33 35.66 6.90
CA PRO A 656 -26.34 34.96 6.08
C PRO A 656 -25.63 35.94 5.13
N ILE A 657 -24.35 35.66 4.87
CA ILE A 657 -23.52 36.38 3.91
C ILE A 657 -23.23 35.43 2.76
N ASP A 658 -23.69 35.78 1.56
CA ASP A 658 -23.29 35.13 0.32
C ASP A 658 -21.96 35.71 -0.15
N LEU A 659 -20.89 34.92 -0.05
CA LEU A 659 -19.54 35.34 -0.42
C LEU A 659 -19.28 35.20 -1.93
N THR A 660 -20.06 34.38 -2.64
CA THR A 660 -19.82 34.08 -4.06
C THR A 660 -20.02 35.31 -4.95
N PRO A 661 -21.13 36.08 -4.89
CA PRO A 661 -21.27 37.34 -5.64
C PRO A 661 -20.25 38.41 -5.26
N LEU A 662 -19.73 38.38 -4.02
CA LEU A 662 -18.77 39.37 -3.52
C LEU A 662 -17.33 39.10 -4.01
N THR A 663 -16.98 37.84 -4.27
CA THR A 663 -15.57 37.43 -4.44
C THR A 663 -15.29 36.51 -5.62
N GLY A 664 -16.30 35.81 -6.16
CA GLY A 664 -16.11 34.67 -7.07
C GLY A 664 -15.65 33.39 -6.37
N ALA A 665 -15.80 33.29 -5.04
CA ALA A 665 -15.46 32.08 -4.30
C ALA A 665 -16.51 30.98 -4.49
N TYR A 666 -16.08 29.75 -4.75
CA TYR A 666 -16.96 28.59 -4.89
C TYR A 666 -17.15 27.80 -3.58
N ALA A 667 -16.26 27.98 -2.60
CA ALA A 667 -16.37 27.33 -1.28
C ALA A 667 -15.75 28.18 -0.15
N ALA A 668 -16.23 27.97 1.08
CA ALA A 668 -15.70 28.55 2.30
C ALA A 668 -15.72 27.50 3.44
N ASP A 669 -14.70 26.64 3.49
CA ASP A 669 -14.64 25.54 4.48
C ASP A 669 -13.82 25.85 5.74
N LEU A 670 -12.99 26.89 5.72
CA LEU A 670 -11.96 27.15 6.75
C LEU A 670 -12.12 28.51 7.43
N VAL A 671 -11.77 28.58 8.72
CA VAL A 671 -11.67 29.82 9.49
C VAL A 671 -10.60 29.68 10.58
N SER A 672 -9.82 30.73 10.82
CA SER A 672 -8.83 30.76 11.90
C SER A 672 -9.47 30.70 13.29
N ASN A 673 -8.71 30.26 14.29
CA ASN A 673 -9.21 30.12 15.67
C ASN A 673 -9.62 31.47 16.27
N ASP A 674 -8.96 32.57 15.85
CA ASP A 674 -9.32 33.96 16.21
C ASP A 674 -10.53 34.53 15.44
N GLY A 675 -11.03 33.84 14.40
CA GLY A 675 -12.12 34.31 13.55
C GLY A 675 -11.78 35.49 12.63
N LEU A 676 -10.51 35.88 12.53
CA LEU A 676 -10.06 37.05 11.75
C LEU A 676 -9.65 36.73 10.30
N ARG A 677 -9.52 35.45 9.94
CA ARG A 677 -9.08 35.01 8.62
C ARG A 677 -9.94 33.84 8.14
N VAL A 678 -10.65 34.05 7.04
CA VAL A 678 -11.37 33.03 6.28
C VAL A 678 -10.73 32.98 4.89
N PRO A 679 -9.97 31.93 4.54
CA PRO A 679 -9.42 31.81 3.19
C PRO A 679 -10.51 31.29 2.24
N LEU A 680 -10.57 31.88 1.06
CA LEU A 680 -11.58 31.65 0.03
C LEU A 680 -10.88 31.35 -1.30
N ALA A 681 -11.12 30.16 -1.86
CA ALA A 681 -10.62 29.80 -3.18
C ALA A 681 -11.55 30.35 -4.27
N THR A 682 -10.98 30.91 -5.34
CA THR A 682 -11.69 31.55 -6.44
C THR A 682 -11.04 31.20 -7.77
N GLU A 683 -11.74 31.41 -8.89
CA GLU A 683 -11.19 31.30 -10.26
C GLU A 683 -9.99 32.23 -10.54
N LYS A 684 -9.71 33.19 -9.64
CA LYS A 684 -8.58 34.14 -9.74
C LYS A 684 -7.51 33.90 -8.66
N GLY A 685 -7.64 32.81 -7.91
CA GLY A 685 -6.76 32.42 -6.80
C GLY A 685 -7.35 32.73 -5.42
N VAL A 686 -6.51 32.71 -4.38
CA VAL A 686 -7.00 32.71 -3.00
C VAL A 686 -7.09 34.12 -2.41
N LEU A 687 -8.22 34.40 -1.76
CA LEU A 687 -8.44 35.59 -0.93
C LEU A 687 -8.46 35.20 0.55
N ILE A 688 -8.07 36.10 1.44
CA ILE A 688 -8.38 36.02 2.87
C ILE A 688 -9.38 37.12 3.20
N TRP A 689 -10.56 36.72 3.65
CA TRP A 689 -11.58 37.61 4.20
C TRP A 689 -11.38 37.80 5.70
N ASN A 690 -11.56 39.03 6.20
CA ASN A 690 -11.62 39.36 7.62
C ASN A 690 -13.06 39.75 8.00
N PRO A 691 -13.83 38.87 8.67
CA PRO A 691 -15.22 39.11 9.05
C PRO A 691 -15.45 40.35 9.92
N THR A 692 -14.42 40.81 10.66
CA THR A 692 -14.54 42.01 11.52
C THR A 692 -14.58 43.33 10.75
N LEU A 693 -14.18 43.31 9.48
CA LEU A 693 -14.21 44.46 8.56
C LEU A 693 -15.48 44.51 7.70
N GLY A 694 -16.42 43.56 7.90
CA GLY A 694 -17.64 43.46 7.10
C GLY A 694 -17.40 42.84 5.72
N THR A 695 -18.14 43.31 4.72
CA THR A 695 -18.14 42.78 3.33
C THR A 695 -17.67 43.80 2.30
N GLU A 696 -17.10 44.93 2.73
CA GLU A 696 -16.49 45.91 1.83
C GLU A 696 -15.23 45.35 1.17
N PRO A 697 -14.80 45.83 -0.01
CA PRO A 697 -13.61 45.33 -0.70
C PRO A 697 -12.33 45.33 0.15
N SER A 698 -12.21 46.26 1.13
CA SER A 698 -11.10 46.32 2.08
C SER A 698 -11.07 45.19 3.12
N ALA A 699 -12.16 44.42 3.26
CA ALA A 699 -12.20 43.22 4.09
C ALA A 699 -11.54 42.00 3.43
N PHE A 700 -11.16 42.08 2.14
CA PHE A 700 -10.59 40.98 1.37
C PHE A 700 -9.15 41.28 0.96
N ARG A 701 -8.22 40.40 1.33
CA ARG A 701 -6.80 40.47 0.94
C ARG A 701 -6.47 39.31 0.02
N SER A 702 -6.12 39.57 -1.25
CA SER A 702 -5.56 38.51 -2.10
C SER A 702 -4.20 38.05 -1.58
N ILE A 703 -3.98 36.74 -1.61
CA ILE A 703 -2.70 36.09 -1.28
C ILE A 703 -2.11 35.30 -2.46
N SER A 704 -2.60 35.60 -3.68
CA SER A 704 -2.34 34.88 -4.93
C SER A 704 -2.68 33.38 -4.89
N SER A 705 -2.29 32.65 -5.92
CA SER A 705 -2.43 31.19 -6.08
C SER A 705 -1.20 30.67 -6.82
N PRO A 706 -0.83 29.38 -6.66
CA PRO A 706 0.12 28.72 -7.56
C PRO A 706 -0.33 28.87 -9.01
N LYS A 707 0.63 29.00 -9.93
CA LYS A 707 0.37 29.18 -11.36
C LYS A 707 0.73 27.94 -12.18
N TYR A 708 -0.11 27.66 -13.18
CA TYR A 708 0.25 26.71 -14.23
C TYR A 708 1.58 27.10 -14.90
N CYS A 709 2.37 26.08 -15.24
CA CYS A 709 3.66 26.18 -15.93
C CYS A 709 4.77 26.95 -15.17
N ILE A 710 4.53 27.37 -13.93
CA ILE A 710 5.52 28.00 -13.04
C ILE A 710 5.68 27.16 -11.78
N ASP A 711 4.58 27.01 -11.03
CA ASP A 711 4.55 26.26 -9.77
C ASP A 711 3.99 24.84 -9.96
N PHE A 712 3.14 24.66 -10.98
CA PHE A 712 2.38 23.44 -11.21
C PHE A 712 2.30 23.11 -12.72
N PRO A 713 2.66 21.90 -13.18
CA PRO A 713 2.56 21.53 -14.61
C PRO A 713 1.10 21.40 -15.06
N PHE A 714 0.81 21.76 -16.31
CA PHE A 714 -0.45 21.39 -16.96
C PHE A 714 -0.19 20.19 -17.86
N SER A 715 -0.47 19.00 -17.33
CA SER A 715 -0.54 17.76 -18.11
C SER A 715 -1.99 17.35 -18.25
N SER A 716 -2.49 17.30 -19.48
CA SER A 716 -3.84 16.81 -19.78
C SER A 716 -3.94 15.30 -19.57
N TRP A 717 -5.16 14.78 -19.45
CA TRP A 717 -5.43 13.36 -19.18
C TRP A 717 -4.86 12.38 -20.23
N ASP A 718 -4.64 12.84 -21.47
CA ASP A 718 -4.02 12.09 -22.58
C ASP A 718 -2.48 12.18 -22.58
N GLY A 719 -1.89 12.80 -21.56
CA GLY A 719 -0.44 12.86 -21.32
C GLY A 719 0.28 14.03 -22.01
N ILE A 720 -0.45 14.99 -22.59
CA ILE A 720 0.15 16.16 -23.24
C ILE A 720 0.50 17.23 -22.19
N ASP A 721 1.79 17.52 -22.08
CA ASP A 721 2.31 18.65 -21.32
C ASP A 721 2.11 19.95 -22.12
N HIS A 722 0.96 20.62 -21.90
CA HIS A 722 0.63 21.87 -22.60
C HIS A 722 1.57 23.02 -22.23
N CYS A 723 2.23 22.95 -21.06
CA CYS A 723 3.27 23.91 -20.71
C CYS A 723 4.50 23.82 -21.62
N LYS A 724 4.81 22.63 -22.16
CA LYS A 724 5.87 22.44 -23.16
C LYS A 724 5.40 22.70 -24.60
N VAL A 725 4.16 22.34 -24.94
CA VAL A 725 3.66 22.42 -26.33
C VAL A 725 3.18 23.83 -26.71
N GLU A 726 2.33 24.43 -25.88
CA GLU A 726 1.68 25.72 -26.17
C GLU A 726 2.32 26.88 -25.38
N GLY A 727 2.92 26.57 -24.23
CA GLY A 727 3.66 27.51 -23.40
C GLY A 727 2.82 28.24 -22.33
N PRO A 728 3.46 28.84 -21.31
CA PRO A 728 2.77 29.38 -20.13
C PRO A 728 1.69 30.42 -20.44
N ALA A 729 1.94 31.33 -21.40
CA ALA A 729 1.00 32.39 -21.74
C ALA A 729 -0.29 31.87 -22.41
N TRP A 730 -0.20 30.78 -23.16
CA TRP A 730 -1.39 30.13 -23.74
C TRP A 730 -2.19 29.41 -22.65
N VAL A 731 -1.52 28.69 -21.75
CA VAL A 731 -2.19 27.98 -20.64
C VAL A 731 -2.88 28.98 -19.70
N GLU A 732 -2.21 30.06 -19.29
CA GLU A 732 -2.82 31.12 -18.45
C GLU A 732 -4.01 31.79 -19.15
N ALA A 733 -3.96 32.00 -20.48
CA ALA A 733 -5.04 32.61 -21.24
C ALA A 733 -6.27 31.71 -21.46
N ASN A 734 -6.12 30.38 -21.47
CA ASN A 734 -7.22 29.43 -21.71
C ASN A 734 -7.75 28.77 -20.44
N PHE A 735 -6.92 28.62 -19.40
CA PHE A 735 -7.26 27.89 -18.16
C PHE A 735 -7.07 28.69 -16.87
N GLY A 736 -6.51 29.91 -16.93
CA GLY A 736 -6.34 30.77 -15.75
C GLY A 736 -5.37 30.18 -14.72
N VAL A 737 -5.82 30.05 -13.46
CA VAL A 737 -5.07 29.41 -12.37
C VAL A 737 -5.60 28.00 -12.09
N PRO A 738 -4.76 27.05 -11.65
CA PRO A 738 -5.22 25.73 -11.23
C PRO A 738 -6.20 25.84 -10.07
N GLU A 739 -7.26 25.03 -10.09
CA GLU A 739 -8.25 24.91 -9.01
C GLU A 739 -7.57 24.65 -7.66
N GLN A 740 -8.05 25.27 -6.57
CA GLN A 740 -7.51 25.08 -5.23
C GLN A 740 -8.57 24.53 -4.28
N GLN A 741 -8.29 23.40 -3.63
CA GLN A 741 -9.06 22.89 -2.51
C GLN A 741 -8.29 23.14 -1.21
N LEU A 742 -8.82 24.03 -0.37
CA LEU A 742 -8.20 24.42 0.89
C LEU A 742 -8.57 23.41 1.98
N ASN A 743 -7.60 22.64 2.46
CA ASN A 743 -7.86 21.50 3.36
C ASN A 743 -7.63 21.83 4.84
N GLY A 744 -6.80 22.83 5.15
CA GLY A 744 -6.49 23.17 6.54
C GLY A 744 -5.87 24.55 6.70
N ILE A 745 -6.05 25.12 7.89
CA ILE A 745 -5.51 26.41 8.33
C ILE A 745 -5.00 26.29 9.76
N ASN A 746 -3.89 26.96 10.08
CA ASN A 746 -3.39 27.02 11.45
C ASN A 746 -4.17 28.05 12.30
N ASP A 747 -3.95 28.08 13.62
CA ASP A 747 -4.81 28.82 14.55
C ASP A 747 -4.82 30.34 14.34
N ASP A 748 -3.69 30.94 13.98
CA ASP A 748 -3.59 32.37 13.64
C ASP A 748 -3.76 32.66 12.14
N GLY A 749 -4.04 31.64 11.34
CA GLY A 749 -4.30 31.72 9.90
C GLY A 749 -3.17 32.28 9.03
N ARG A 750 -1.92 32.11 9.47
CA ARG A 750 -0.72 32.42 8.66
C ARG A 750 -0.20 31.26 7.82
N VAL A 751 -0.68 30.03 8.07
CA VAL A 751 -0.35 28.86 7.27
C VAL A 751 -1.64 28.21 6.79
N ILE A 752 -1.73 27.99 5.48
CA ILE A 752 -2.87 27.35 4.81
C ILE A 752 -2.31 26.20 3.97
N ILE A 753 -2.93 25.03 4.02
CA ILE A 753 -2.59 23.88 3.16
C ILE A 753 -3.69 23.65 2.13
N ALA A 754 -3.29 23.31 0.91
CA ALA A 754 -4.19 23.13 -0.21
C ALA A 754 -3.77 21.96 -1.09
N ARG A 755 -4.75 21.28 -1.67
CA ARG A 755 -4.59 20.47 -2.87
C ARG A 755 -4.85 21.38 -4.09
N VAL A 756 -4.02 21.28 -5.12
CA VAL A 756 -4.09 22.14 -6.30
C VAL A 756 -4.09 21.29 -7.56
N GLY A 757 -4.89 21.69 -8.55
CA GLY A 757 -5.15 20.91 -9.76
C GLY A 757 -6.34 19.95 -9.59
N SER A 758 -6.55 19.10 -10.60
CA SER A 758 -7.72 18.21 -10.72
C SER A 758 -7.33 16.89 -11.40
N PHE A 759 -8.23 15.90 -11.38
CA PHE A 759 -8.03 14.64 -12.11
C PHE A 759 -7.66 14.82 -13.60
N PHE A 760 -8.13 15.90 -14.24
CA PHE A 760 -7.87 16.19 -15.65
C PHE A 760 -6.59 17.00 -15.92
N THR A 761 -5.98 17.58 -14.89
CA THR A 761 -4.82 18.48 -15.00
C THR A 761 -3.63 18.08 -14.12
N SER A 762 -3.66 16.87 -13.56
CA SER A 762 -2.81 16.39 -12.46
C SER A 762 -3.13 17.05 -11.11
N ILE A 763 -2.52 16.57 -10.02
CA ILE A 763 -2.74 17.06 -8.66
C ILE A 763 -1.40 17.28 -7.95
N ALA A 764 -1.28 18.33 -7.14
CA ALA A 764 -0.14 18.53 -6.24
C ALA A 764 -0.54 19.21 -4.92
N GLY A 765 0.24 18.96 -3.86
CA GLY A 765 0.03 19.53 -2.54
C GLY A 765 0.84 20.80 -2.36
N PHE A 766 0.21 21.81 -1.75
CA PHE A 766 0.78 23.12 -1.52
C PHE A 766 0.56 23.59 -0.09
N MET A 767 1.47 24.44 0.38
CA MET A 767 1.37 25.18 1.64
C MET A 767 1.66 26.65 1.39
N TRP A 768 0.71 27.52 1.73
CA TRP A 768 0.93 28.96 1.81
C TRP A 768 1.41 29.35 3.21
N VAL A 769 2.42 30.21 3.28
CA VAL A 769 2.92 30.79 4.54
C VAL A 769 3.00 32.31 4.40
N GLU A 770 2.43 33.05 5.36
CA GLU A 770 2.50 34.51 5.38
C GLU A 770 3.96 34.99 5.38
N ASP A 771 4.25 36.07 4.64
CA ASP A 771 5.59 36.61 4.36
C ASP A 771 6.56 35.68 3.56
N ILE A 772 6.16 34.46 3.17
CA ILE A 772 6.91 33.59 2.24
C ILE A 772 6.18 33.40 0.90
N GLY A 773 4.87 33.13 0.93
CA GLY A 773 4.06 32.80 -0.24
C GLY A 773 3.72 31.31 -0.34
N TRP A 774 3.34 30.86 -1.53
CA TRP A 774 3.00 29.46 -1.83
C TRP A 774 4.26 28.59 -2.00
N LEU A 775 4.24 27.40 -1.43
CA LEU A 775 5.29 26.39 -1.48
C LEU A 775 4.69 25.06 -1.96
N GLY A 776 5.19 24.51 -3.08
CA GLY A 776 4.86 23.15 -3.48
C GLY A 776 5.52 22.15 -2.53
N LEU A 777 4.75 21.26 -1.90
CA LEU A 777 5.22 20.44 -0.78
C LEU A 777 6.38 19.53 -1.15
N ASN A 778 6.29 18.81 -2.28
CA ASN A 778 7.36 17.92 -2.75
C ASN A 778 8.66 18.70 -3.02
N GLU A 779 8.57 19.91 -3.58
CA GLU A 779 9.75 20.73 -3.84
C GLU A 779 10.34 21.34 -2.56
N PHE A 780 9.48 21.71 -1.60
CA PHE A 780 9.89 22.12 -0.26
C PHE A 780 10.62 21.00 0.47
N PHE A 781 10.06 19.78 0.52
CA PHE A 781 10.70 18.60 1.13
C PHE A 781 12.06 18.29 0.50
N ARG A 782 12.14 18.29 -0.84
CA ARG A 782 13.40 18.15 -1.57
C ARG A 782 14.43 19.20 -1.15
N LYS A 783 14.05 20.50 -1.12
CA LYS A 783 14.91 21.61 -0.66
C LYS A 783 15.35 21.50 0.81
N GLN A 784 14.60 20.77 1.64
CA GLN A 784 14.94 20.52 3.05
C GLN A 784 15.85 19.28 3.25
N GLY A 785 16.07 18.46 2.21
CA GLY A 785 16.83 17.21 2.30
C GLY A 785 16.02 16.04 2.86
N VAL A 786 14.71 16.02 2.57
CA VAL A 786 13.78 14.92 2.87
C VAL A 786 13.70 14.03 1.62
N VAL A 787 14.35 12.87 1.67
CA VAL A 787 14.39 11.88 0.58
C VAL A 787 13.25 10.86 0.70
N GLU A 788 12.70 10.72 1.91
CA GLU A 788 11.55 9.87 2.24
C GLU A 788 10.25 10.27 1.51
N ALA A 789 10.22 11.49 0.96
CA ALA A 789 9.13 12.03 0.16
C ALA A 789 9.40 11.98 -1.37
N GLU A 790 10.52 11.40 -1.84
CA GLU A 790 10.85 11.34 -3.27
C GLU A 790 9.88 10.43 -4.03
N LYS A 791 9.64 9.23 -3.52
CA LYS A 791 8.71 8.26 -4.12
C LYS A 791 7.25 8.54 -3.76
N TYR A 792 6.99 8.78 -2.48
CA TYR A 792 5.65 9.03 -1.94
C TYR A 792 5.60 10.45 -1.37
N GLY A 793 5.49 11.43 -2.28
CA GLY A 793 5.31 12.82 -1.93
C GLY A 793 3.95 13.12 -1.29
N MET A 794 3.66 14.39 -1.05
CA MET A 794 2.41 14.84 -0.43
C MET A 794 1.59 15.68 -1.41
N GLU A 795 0.76 15.01 -2.18
CA GLU A 795 -0.18 15.62 -3.14
C GLU A 795 -1.47 16.09 -2.46
N ASN A 796 -1.85 15.43 -1.38
CA ASN A 796 -3.11 15.61 -0.66
C ASN A 796 -2.82 15.93 0.82
N PRO A 797 -2.35 17.16 1.15
CA PRO A 797 -2.20 17.58 2.54
C PRO A 797 -3.59 17.76 3.17
N LEU A 798 -3.84 17.09 4.29
CA LEU A 798 -5.19 16.95 4.88
C LEU A 798 -5.40 17.81 6.12
N SER A 799 -4.41 17.94 7.01
CA SER A 799 -4.56 18.72 8.25
C SER A 799 -3.24 19.34 8.71
N ILE A 800 -3.33 20.45 9.45
CA ILE A 800 -2.21 21.15 10.07
C ILE A 800 -2.53 21.53 11.53
N ASN A 801 -1.53 21.45 12.41
CA ASN A 801 -1.68 21.79 13.82
C ASN A 801 -1.86 23.31 14.05
N GLY A 802 -2.34 23.69 15.24
CA GLY A 802 -2.57 25.10 15.60
C GLY A 802 -1.35 26.02 15.38
N PRO A 803 -0.12 25.64 15.78
CA PRO A 803 1.10 26.40 15.48
C PRO A 803 1.51 26.50 14.00
N GLY A 804 0.97 25.67 13.10
CA GLY A 804 1.32 25.68 11.67
C GLY A 804 2.67 25.04 11.34
N ASN A 805 3.13 24.07 12.14
CA ASN A 805 4.45 23.45 12.03
C ASN A 805 4.48 21.92 12.13
N THR A 806 3.31 21.29 12.12
CA THR A 806 3.14 19.84 11.95
C THR A 806 1.94 19.62 11.05
N LEU A 807 2.09 18.76 10.02
CA LEU A 807 1.00 18.43 9.10
C LEU A 807 0.85 16.91 8.89
N VAL A 808 -0.34 16.51 8.46
CA VAL A 808 -0.63 15.16 7.95
C VAL A 808 -1.29 15.23 6.58
N GLY A 809 -1.03 14.22 5.76
CA GLY A 809 -1.59 14.09 4.41
C GLY A 809 -1.04 12.86 3.70
N GLY A 810 -1.25 12.74 2.40
CA GLY A 810 -0.70 11.64 1.62
C GLY A 810 -0.84 11.83 0.11
N VAL A 811 -0.98 10.71 -0.59
CA VAL A 811 -1.18 10.63 -2.04
C VAL A 811 -2.68 10.63 -2.35
N THR A 812 -3.10 11.29 -3.43
CA THR A 812 -4.54 11.38 -3.75
C THR A 812 -5.11 10.00 -4.14
N GLY A 813 -6.19 9.58 -3.47
CA GLY A 813 -6.90 8.33 -3.78
C GLY A 813 -6.33 7.06 -3.13
N LEU A 814 -5.22 7.15 -2.38
CA LEU A 814 -4.65 6.03 -1.63
C LEU A 814 -4.90 6.20 -0.12
N GLN A 815 -5.40 5.15 0.54
CA GLN A 815 -5.61 5.15 1.99
C GLN A 815 -4.28 5.02 2.73
N MET A 816 -3.59 6.15 2.90
CA MET A 816 -2.28 6.22 3.52
C MET A 816 -1.99 7.63 3.99
N THR A 817 -1.46 7.74 5.21
CA THR A 817 -1.08 9.04 5.81
C THR A 817 0.39 9.05 6.22
N TRP A 818 1.05 10.15 5.86
CA TRP A 818 2.34 10.59 6.38
C TRP A 818 2.17 11.74 7.35
N TYR A 819 3.03 11.73 8.36
CA TYR A 819 3.26 12.80 9.32
C TYR A 819 4.48 13.60 8.90
N VAL A 820 4.38 14.92 9.05
CA VAL A 820 5.47 15.85 8.76
C VAL A 820 5.71 16.74 9.97
N ASP A 821 6.83 16.55 10.67
CA ASP A 821 7.31 17.52 11.65
C ASP A 821 8.14 18.58 10.92
N MET A 822 7.67 19.83 10.96
CA MET A 822 8.35 20.99 10.37
C MET A 822 8.79 22.00 11.44
N LYS A 823 8.77 21.65 12.74
CA LYS A 823 9.06 22.59 13.85
C LYS A 823 10.40 23.32 13.68
N LYS A 824 11.36 22.69 12.99
CA LYS A 824 12.56 23.34 12.47
C LYS A 824 12.69 23.10 10.97
N VAL A 825 13.11 24.13 10.24
CA VAL A 825 13.44 24.08 8.82
C VAL A 825 14.81 24.68 8.58
N TYR A 826 15.46 24.27 7.49
CA TYR A 826 16.66 24.91 6.98
C TYR A 826 16.34 26.16 6.17
N VAL A 827 17.14 27.20 6.39
CA VAL A 827 17.28 28.37 5.51
C VAL A 827 18.74 28.55 5.11
N CYS A 828 18.95 28.95 3.86
CA CYS A 828 20.23 29.26 3.27
C CYS A 828 20.46 30.79 3.27
N GLU A 829 21.47 31.24 4.00
CA GLU A 829 21.82 32.66 4.15
C GLU A 829 23.33 32.81 3.94
N GLY A 830 23.74 33.65 2.98
CA GLY A 830 25.17 33.86 2.67
C GLY A 830 25.94 32.62 2.22
N GLY A 831 25.25 31.58 1.73
CA GLY A 831 25.86 30.29 1.37
C GLY A 831 26.09 29.33 2.54
N SER A 832 25.53 29.62 3.72
CA SER A 832 25.48 28.68 4.85
C SER A 832 24.06 28.26 5.23
N SER A 833 23.88 26.95 5.42
CA SER A 833 22.65 26.34 5.91
C SER A 833 22.49 26.55 7.42
N SER A 834 21.30 26.96 7.87
CA SER A 834 20.98 27.09 9.30
C SER A 834 19.56 26.64 9.63
N LEU A 835 19.40 25.98 10.78
CA LEU A 835 18.09 25.55 11.30
C LEU A 835 17.39 26.69 12.05
N VAL A 836 16.13 26.95 11.69
CA VAL A 836 15.28 27.98 12.30
C VAL A 836 13.87 27.44 12.56
N ALA A 837 13.15 28.05 13.50
CA ALA A 837 11.78 27.66 13.84
C ALA A 837 10.78 28.03 12.73
N PHE A 838 9.86 27.12 12.43
CA PHE A 838 8.80 27.33 11.44
C PHE A 838 7.44 27.60 12.13
N PRO A 839 6.54 28.40 11.53
CA PRO A 839 6.74 29.22 10.32
C PRO A 839 7.46 30.55 10.58
N THR A 840 7.28 31.16 11.75
CA THR A 840 7.54 32.59 11.98
C THR A 840 9.00 33.01 11.83
N GLN A 841 9.97 32.24 12.35
CA GLN A 841 11.39 32.61 12.25
C GLN A 841 11.92 32.37 10.82
N ALA A 842 11.46 31.31 10.16
CA ALA A 842 11.74 31.05 8.75
C ALA A 842 11.24 32.19 7.86
N ALA A 843 9.98 32.64 8.05
CA ALA A 843 9.41 33.77 7.32
C ALA A 843 10.21 35.07 7.53
N ALA A 844 10.58 35.38 8.78
CA ALA A 844 11.43 36.53 9.08
C ALA A 844 12.82 36.46 8.41
N LYS A 845 13.41 35.27 8.30
CA LYS A 845 14.68 35.04 7.60
C LYS A 845 14.54 35.16 6.08
N VAL A 846 13.49 34.62 5.48
CA VAL A 846 13.20 34.78 4.04
C VAL A 846 13.00 36.25 3.69
N LYS A 847 12.25 36.98 4.51
CA LYS A 847 12.05 38.44 4.39
C LYS A 847 13.34 39.27 4.53
N ALA A 848 14.35 38.72 5.22
CA ALA A 848 15.70 39.30 5.31
C ALA A 848 16.63 38.90 4.14
N GLY A 849 16.16 38.08 3.19
CA GLY A 849 16.89 37.67 1.99
C GLY A 849 17.43 36.23 2.00
N ALA A 850 17.12 35.41 3.02
CA ALA A 850 17.47 33.99 3.00
C ALA A 850 16.59 33.18 2.02
N ARG A 851 17.11 32.08 1.48
CA ARG A 851 16.32 31.12 0.68
C ARG A 851 15.85 29.97 1.59
N LEU A 852 14.60 29.53 1.46
CA LEU A 852 14.10 28.39 2.22
C LEU A 852 14.66 27.08 1.65
N GLY A 853 15.39 26.30 2.47
CA GLY A 853 16.11 25.10 2.06
C GLY A 853 17.56 25.06 2.54
N ARG A 854 18.22 23.92 2.32
CA ARG A 854 19.66 23.71 2.52
C ARG A 854 20.45 24.32 1.34
N CYS A 855 21.48 25.12 1.60
CA CYS A 855 22.35 25.70 0.57
C CYS A 855 23.00 24.65 -0.33
N GLU A 856 23.22 23.45 0.19
CA GLU A 856 23.83 22.31 -0.50
C GLU A 856 22.90 21.66 -1.54
N ILE A 857 21.62 22.07 -1.58
CA ILE A 857 20.56 21.54 -2.47
C ILE A 857 19.96 22.63 -3.39
N LEU A 858 20.16 23.92 -3.06
CA LEU A 858 19.41 25.07 -3.56
C LEU A 858 19.95 25.76 -4.82
#